data_AF-A0A6J8EVC3-F1
#
_entry.id   AF-A0A6J8EVC3-F1
#
_cell.length_a   1.000
_cell.length_b   1.000
_cell.length_c   1.000
_cell.angle_alpha   90.00
_cell.angle_beta   90.00
_cell.angle_gamma   90.00
#
_symmetry.space_group_name_H-M   'P 1'
#
loop_
_entity.id
_entity.type
_entity.pdbx_description
1 polymer ?
#
loop_
_entity_poly.entity_id
_entity_poly.type
_entity_poly.pdbx_seq_one_letter_code
_entity_poly.pdbx_strand_id
1 'polypeptide(L)'
;MTIIVIVNLLLVSTLLCVKTDSAVNFYYVCTFNTHCRCYREEGTEKLHVDCANGKISKIPKFPSNTYILNLQHNRIRVISDNAFQCLSNLSILDLSHNHIKGLKLHSFEGLGKLNELNLNYNPLDYTKFPNESLIPLVSLRRLCIKRKLLMAAVIFIFSDKTISYLKSLEKLEIDVPAIYQKRDIFGEGYKYLIHLSSLNVGTCDDLLINAKIFEYMPLLTYLSFDIKCKIHITPGGHRSLKNIRHFYVHRLVDTLLPYLNNFTNELKLTPIETLSFRNTFAEGFEDRYYPWNPISRNLHNSSLKQLQMTENKLGESFPVSKLDSPPASLQALNLSNNKLEKFALDLGNIRNLSLQNNYLGGFLSTRSYKMSNESSSLEFIDLSANSIETLTFILFKDQPNLKYINLSHNKLQKITFDVSRLNDLHYLDLSRNNFTTLDEKAMAMLDGLSKNTFFTVNLRNNALQCTCKTLTFLKWISKTKVDLLLNDKCTLEDGTIVSLNPIDSIIQQLQKECSTYTYLTIALSIGLVVILAVLILALVYKYRWKLRYMFYLAKSKHYSYKASTDDGEYTYDAFISYCDDDRAFVLKDVIANLENEGNAKLCVHQRDFLPGQEITVNITNAIHDSRKTVCIITRKFLESYYCMFEFNMARMENNYSRDGRNIIFLVFLEQIQPREMPLMMLELIEKQSYIEYPNDEEGNIVFWGKIKEAIHS
;
A
#
# COMPACT_ATOMS: atom_id res chain seq x y z
N MET A 1 12.66 11.71 24.74
CA MET A 1 11.96 10.66 25.49
C MET A 1 11.59 9.59 24.49
N THR A 2 12.47 8.70 24.04
CA THR A 2 13.28 7.72 24.81
C THR A 2 12.37 6.83 25.65
N ILE A 3 11.96 5.69 25.08
CA ILE A 3 11.71 4.35 25.66
C ILE A 3 10.87 3.54 24.64
N ILE A 4 11.13 2.24 24.53
CA ILE A 4 10.52 1.20 23.65
C ILE A 4 11.15 1.05 22.24
N VAL A 5 12.42 0.62 22.22
CA VAL A 5 12.99 -0.16 21.12
C VAL A 5 13.47 -1.47 21.75
N ILE A 6 13.28 -2.58 21.03
CA ILE A 6 13.67 -3.98 21.34
C ILE A 6 12.60 -4.82 22.09
N VAL A 7 11.58 -5.28 21.36
CA VAL A 7 10.96 -6.61 21.55
C VAL A 7 10.58 -7.16 20.17
N ASN A 8 10.82 -8.45 19.94
CA ASN A 8 10.51 -9.27 18.75
C ASN A 8 11.57 -9.39 17.65
N LEU A 9 12.64 -10.11 17.98
CA LEU A 9 13.23 -11.11 17.08
C LEU A 9 13.78 -12.22 17.97
N LEU A 10 12.99 -13.27 18.19
CA LEU A 10 13.38 -14.65 18.54
C LEU A 10 12.16 -15.43 19.11
N LEU A 11 11.38 -16.02 18.23
CA LEU A 11 10.62 -17.26 18.45
C LEU A 11 10.75 -17.97 17.10
N VAL A 12 11.45 -19.09 16.96
CA VAL A 12 11.05 -20.40 17.48
C VAL A 12 12.28 -21.26 17.79
N SER A 13 12.52 -21.52 19.06
CA SER A 13 12.88 -22.85 19.57
C SER A 13 12.86 -22.83 21.10
N THR A 14 11.67 -22.99 21.69
CA THR A 14 11.39 -23.66 22.97
C THR A 14 9.97 -23.28 23.41
N LEU A 15 8.98 -24.03 22.94
CA LEU A 15 7.68 -24.09 23.62
C LEU A 15 7.77 -25.21 24.67
N LEU A 16 8.11 -24.82 25.88
CA LEU A 16 7.70 -25.50 27.11
C LEU A 16 7.43 -24.39 28.14
N CYS A 17 6.15 -24.00 28.16
CA CYS A 17 5.44 -23.39 29.28
C CYS A 17 6.03 -22.09 29.88
N VAL A 18 5.69 -20.93 29.31
CA VAL A 18 5.55 -19.70 30.10
C VAL A 18 4.11 -19.66 30.59
N LYS A 19 3.91 -20.11 31.83
CA LYS A 19 2.82 -19.59 32.66
C LYS A 19 3.00 -18.07 32.69
N THR A 20 2.00 -17.35 32.24
CA THR A 20 1.87 -15.92 32.47
C THR A 20 1.74 -15.68 33.97
N ASP A 21 2.87 -15.41 34.62
CA ASP A 21 2.95 -14.65 35.87
C ASP A 21 4.09 -13.65 35.68
N SER A 22 3.84 -12.60 34.89
CA SER A 22 4.72 -11.43 34.88
C SER A 22 4.39 -10.56 36.10
N ALA A 23 4.77 -11.03 37.29
CA ALA A 23 5.07 -10.13 38.38
C ALA A 23 6.28 -9.30 37.94
N VAL A 24 6.11 -7.98 37.82
CA VAL A 24 7.22 -7.06 37.61
C VAL A 24 8.08 -7.12 38.87
N ASN A 25 9.17 -7.88 38.81
CA ASN A 25 10.06 -8.09 39.94
C ASN A 25 10.84 -6.80 40.26
N PHE A 26 10.41 -6.08 41.29
CA PHE A 26 11.04 -4.83 41.72
C PHE A 26 12.39 -5.09 42.40
N TYR A 27 13.46 -4.82 41.67
CA TYR A 27 14.82 -4.82 42.22
C TYR A 27 15.04 -3.62 43.15
N TYR A 28 15.40 -3.87 44.41
CA TYR A 28 15.74 -2.85 45.41
C TYR A 28 17.26 -2.70 45.56
N VAL A 29 17.74 -1.60 46.12
CA VAL A 29 19.18 -1.43 46.42
C VAL A 29 19.58 -2.41 47.52
N CYS A 30 20.62 -3.21 47.29
CA CYS A 30 21.09 -4.18 48.28
C CYS A 30 21.59 -3.47 49.55
N THR A 31 21.14 -3.93 50.72
CA THR A 31 21.52 -3.33 52.02
C THR A 31 23.02 -3.42 52.32
N PHE A 32 23.71 -4.40 51.73
CA PHE A 32 25.15 -4.63 51.92
C PHE A 32 26.03 -3.95 50.85
N ASN A 33 25.45 -3.43 49.77
CA ASN A 33 26.19 -2.73 48.72
C ASN A 33 25.28 -1.82 47.88
N THR A 34 25.53 -0.51 47.93
CA THR A 34 24.74 0.50 47.20
C THR A 34 24.89 0.44 45.69
N HIS A 35 25.93 -0.23 45.17
CA HIS A 35 26.16 -0.43 43.73
C HIS A 35 25.48 -1.70 43.19
N CYS A 36 24.83 -2.48 44.04
CA CYS A 36 24.14 -3.69 43.66
C CYS A 36 22.63 -3.54 43.85
N ARG A 37 21.88 -4.22 42.98
CA ARG A 37 20.43 -4.36 43.06
C ARG A 37 20.07 -5.80 43.41
N CYS A 38 19.08 -5.95 44.27
CA CYS A 38 18.67 -7.21 44.85
C CYS A 38 17.20 -7.47 44.53
N TYR A 39 16.87 -8.73 44.27
CA TYR A 39 15.51 -9.22 44.15
C TYR A 39 15.40 -10.55 44.90
N ARG A 40 14.32 -10.76 45.66
CA ARG A 40 14.05 -12.03 46.34
C ARG A 40 12.92 -12.73 45.61
N GLU A 41 13.15 -13.98 45.21
CA GLU A 41 12.14 -14.77 44.51
C GLU A 41 10.97 -15.08 45.45
N GLU A 42 9.75 -14.74 45.01
CA GLU A 42 8.53 -14.85 45.82
C GLU A 42 8.31 -16.28 46.33
N GLY A 43 7.96 -16.42 47.61
CA GLY A 43 7.78 -17.72 48.24
C GLY A 43 9.07 -18.50 48.50
N THR A 44 10.25 -17.92 48.28
CA THR A 44 11.55 -18.59 48.51
C THR A 44 12.56 -17.71 49.26
N GLU A 45 13.63 -18.32 49.74
CA GLU A 45 14.78 -17.60 50.31
C GLU A 45 15.82 -17.20 49.26
N LYS A 46 15.61 -17.48 47.97
CA LYS A 46 16.61 -17.25 46.93
C LYS A 46 16.76 -15.77 46.63
N LEU A 47 18.01 -15.31 46.72
CA LEU A 47 18.37 -13.93 46.46
C LEU A 47 19.08 -13.78 45.10
N HIS A 48 18.55 -12.92 44.25
CA HIS A 48 19.15 -12.50 42.99
C HIS A 48 19.89 -11.19 43.22
N VAL A 49 21.20 -11.18 42.97
CA VAL A 49 22.07 -10.02 43.19
C VAL A 49 22.65 -9.59 41.85
N ASP A 50 22.31 -8.38 41.43
CA ASP A 50 22.83 -7.74 40.22
C ASP A 50 23.74 -6.56 40.56
N CYS A 51 25.03 -6.75 40.33
CA CYS A 51 26.08 -5.76 40.52
C CYS A 51 26.74 -5.37 39.19
N ALA A 52 26.07 -5.62 38.06
CA ALA A 52 26.62 -5.30 36.75
C ALA A 52 26.95 -3.80 36.61
N ASN A 53 28.02 -3.48 35.88
CA ASN A 53 28.45 -2.10 35.61
C ASN A 53 28.78 -1.25 36.87
N GLY A 54 28.91 -1.87 38.05
CA GLY A 54 29.19 -1.21 39.32
C GLY A 54 30.63 -0.67 39.50
N LYS A 55 31.48 -0.77 38.46
CA LYS A 55 32.92 -0.43 38.49
C LYS A 55 33.70 -1.16 39.59
N ILE A 56 33.21 -2.32 40.03
CA ILE A 56 33.77 -3.12 41.13
C ILE A 56 35.14 -3.65 40.72
N SER A 57 36.17 -3.41 41.54
CA SER A 57 37.54 -3.90 41.32
C SER A 57 37.89 -5.11 42.19
N LYS A 58 37.23 -5.24 43.36
CA LYS A 58 37.35 -6.35 44.30
C LYS A 58 35.97 -6.87 44.65
N ILE A 59 35.81 -8.19 44.62
CA ILE A 59 34.54 -8.87 44.91
C ILE A 59 34.16 -8.62 46.38
N PRO A 60 32.99 -8.01 46.68
CA PRO A 60 32.52 -7.81 48.05
C PRO A 60 31.96 -9.12 48.64
N LYS A 61 31.68 -9.14 49.95
CA LYS A 61 30.97 -10.28 50.57
C LYS A 61 29.48 -10.21 50.23
N PHE A 62 28.88 -11.38 49.96
CA PHE A 62 27.47 -11.52 49.64
C PHE A 62 26.75 -12.42 50.67
N PRO A 63 25.42 -12.26 50.84
CA PRO A 63 24.62 -13.15 51.68
C PRO A 63 24.67 -14.61 51.22
N SER A 64 24.62 -15.57 52.17
CA SER A 64 24.72 -17.01 51.88
C SER A 64 23.52 -17.57 51.09
N ASN A 65 22.37 -16.90 51.13
CA ASN A 65 21.18 -17.25 50.36
C ASN A 65 21.20 -16.69 48.92
N THR A 66 22.31 -16.09 48.47
CA THR A 66 22.50 -15.66 47.08
C THR A 66 22.42 -16.87 46.14
N TYR A 67 21.47 -16.79 45.19
CA TYR A 67 21.16 -17.84 44.22
C TYR A 67 21.64 -17.48 42.81
N ILE A 68 21.52 -16.21 42.41
CA ILE A 68 22.10 -15.67 41.17
C ILE A 68 22.98 -14.47 41.53
N LEU A 69 24.19 -14.43 41.00
CA LEU A 69 25.13 -13.33 41.18
C LEU A 69 25.65 -12.83 39.84
N ASN A 70 25.23 -11.63 39.46
CA ASN A 70 25.70 -10.95 38.26
C ASN A 70 26.77 -9.91 38.61
N LEU A 71 28.01 -10.15 38.19
CA LEU A 71 29.17 -9.28 38.35
C LEU A 71 29.77 -8.85 37.00
N GLN A 72 29.02 -8.97 35.91
CA GLN A 72 29.50 -8.63 34.58
C GLN A 72 29.85 -7.15 34.41
N HIS A 73 30.69 -6.84 33.41
CA HIS A 73 31.05 -5.46 33.05
C HIS A 73 31.62 -4.64 34.23
N ASN A 74 32.39 -5.29 35.09
CA ASN A 74 33.11 -4.65 36.20
C ASN A 74 34.61 -4.54 35.87
N ARG A 75 35.42 -4.21 36.88
CA ARG A 75 36.88 -4.02 36.75
C ARG A 75 37.66 -5.08 37.52
N ILE A 76 37.06 -6.24 37.78
CA ILE A 76 37.65 -7.31 38.60
C ILE A 76 38.87 -7.87 37.87
N ARG A 77 40.03 -7.87 38.53
CA ARG A 77 41.30 -8.40 37.97
C ARG A 77 41.71 -9.75 38.53
N VAL A 78 41.34 -10.01 39.78
CA VAL A 78 41.73 -11.20 40.54
C VAL A 78 40.55 -11.66 41.37
N ILE A 79 40.24 -12.96 41.30
CA ILE A 79 39.35 -13.63 42.25
C ILE A 79 40.23 -14.08 43.41
N SER A 80 39.99 -13.53 44.60
CA SER A 80 40.75 -13.91 45.81
C SER A 80 40.41 -15.35 46.22
N ASP A 81 41.31 -16.03 46.92
CA ASP A 81 40.99 -17.34 47.49
C ASP A 81 39.79 -17.22 48.42
N ASN A 82 38.89 -18.21 48.36
CA ASN A 82 37.68 -18.28 49.16
C ASN A 82 36.71 -17.09 48.96
N ALA A 83 36.81 -16.36 47.84
CA ALA A 83 35.95 -15.21 47.55
C ALA A 83 34.44 -15.55 47.59
N PHE A 84 34.08 -16.80 47.32
CA PHE A 84 32.70 -17.29 47.27
C PHE A 84 32.40 -18.40 48.29
N GLN A 85 33.27 -18.62 49.27
CA GLN A 85 33.21 -19.77 50.19
C GLN A 85 31.87 -19.92 50.91
N CYS A 86 31.18 -18.80 51.20
CA CYS A 86 29.90 -18.80 51.91
C CYS A 86 28.67 -18.93 50.98
N LEU A 87 28.84 -19.02 49.66
CA LEU A 87 27.76 -19.01 48.67
C LEU A 87 27.36 -20.41 48.21
N SER A 88 27.09 -21.30 49.17
CA SER A 88 26.82 -22.73 48.90
C SER A 88 25.52 -23.00 48.14
N ASN A 89 24.61 -22.02 48.05
CA ASN A 89 23.36 -22.10 47.30
C ASN A 89 23.43 -21.40 45.93
N LEU A 90 24.58 -20.82 45.56
CA LEU A 90 24.72 -20.10 44.30
C LEU A 90 24.58 -21.06 43.11
N SER A 91 23.69 -20.72 42.19
CA SER A 91 23.38 -21.49 40.99
C SER A 91 23.99 -20.85 39.73
N ILE A 92 23.95 -19.53 39.62
CA ILE A 92 24.48 -18.81 38.45
C ILE A 92 25.46 -17.72 38.91
N LEU A 93 26.65 -17.72 38.32
CA LEU A 93 27.68 -16.72 38.53
C LEU A 93 28.15 -16.13 37.19
N ASP A 94 27.88 -14.85 36.97
CA ASP A 94 28.36 -14.12 35.81
C ASP A 94 29.51 -13.18 36.18
N LEU A 95 30.70 -13.46 35.66
CA LEU A 95 31.92 -12.68 35.80
C LEU A 95 32.43 -12.18 34.44
N SER A 96 31.58 -12.22 33.41
CA SER A 96 31.96 -11.85 32.04
C SER A 96 32.32 -10.37 31.91
N HIS A 97 33.06 -10.03 30.86
CA HIS A 97 33.48 -8.65 30.57
C HIS A 97 34.21 -7.94 31.72
N ASN A 98 35.01 -8.67 32.49
CA ASN A 98 35.89 -8.12 33.52
C ASN A 98 37.36 -8.04 33.01
N HIS A 99 38.32 -7.92 33.92
CA HIS A 99 39.75 -7.88 33.63
C HIS A 99 40.52 -9.06 34.25
N ILE A 100 39.84 -10.19 34.44
CA ILE A 100 40.42 -11.40 35.04
C ILE A 100 41.46 -11.97 34.07
N LYS A 101 42.67 -12.23 34.57
CA LYS A 101 43.76 -12.83 33.78
C LYS A 101 43.99 -14.31 34.10
N GLY A 102 43.65 -14.77 35.30
CA GLY A 102 43.93 -16.12 35.76
C GLY A 102 43.12 -16.46 36.99
N LEU A 103 43.22 -17.71 37.44
CA LEU A 103 42.54 -18.22 38.63
C LEU A 103 43.56 -18.64 39.68
N LYS A 104 43.13 -18.65 40.94
CA LYS A 104 43.86 -19.28 42.03
C LYS A 104 43.25 -20.64 42.35
N LEU A 105 43.97 -21.45 43.13
CA LEU A 105 43.55 -22.79 43.51
C LEU A 105 42.17 -22.79 44.21
N HIS A 106 41.90 -21.82 45.07
CA HIS A 106 40.66 -21.74 45.85
C HIS A 106 39.75 -20.58 45.41
N SER A 107 39.86 -20.11 44.16
CA SER A 107 39.04 -19.00 43.65
C SER A 107 37.53 -19.28 43.70
N PHE A 108 37.12 -20.55 43.52
CA PHE A 108 35.72 -20.98 43.48
C PHE A 108 35.32 -21.91 44.62
N GLU A 109 36.10 -21.93 45.70
CA GLU A 109 35.78 -22.71 46.90
C GLU A 109 34.37 -22.40 47.41
N GLY A 110 33.63 -23.43 47.84
CA GLY A 110 32.24 -23.31 48.33
C GLY A 110 31.14 -23.36 47.25
N LEU A 111 31.47 -23.29 45.96
CA LEU A 111 30.50 -23.25 44.86
C LEU A 111 30.03 -24.64 44.36
N GLY A 112 29.81 -25.58 45.27
CA GLY A 112 29.47 -26.97 44.93
C GLY A 112 28.12 -27.17 44.22
N LYS A 113 27.17 -26.23 44.36
CA LYS A 113 25.86 -26.24 43.68
C LYS A 113 25.80 -25.39 42.42
N LEU A 114 26.91 -24.74 42.03
CA LEU A 114 26.93 -23.85 40.88
C LEU A 114 26.58 -24.62 39.62
N ASN A 115 25.58 -24.13 38.89
CA ASN A 115 25.08 -24.69 37.65
C ASN A 115 25.74 -24.04 36.43
N GLU A 116 25.90 -22.72 36.48
CA GLU A 116 26.43 -21.92 35.38
C GLU A 116 27.50 -20.95 35.85
N LEU A 117 28.65 -20.98 35.14
CA LEU A 117 29.76 -20.06 35.32
C LEU A 117 30.08 -19.38 34.00
N ASN A 118 29.96 -18.06 33.97
CA ASN A 118 30.32 -17.25 32.82
C ASN A 118 31.58 -16.40 33.10
N LEU A 119 32.67 -16.71 32.39
CA LEU A 119 33.94 -16.00 32.40
C LEU A 119 34.25 -15.32 31.05
N ASN A 120 33.28 -15.31 30.12
CA ASN A 120 33.49 -14.80 28.76
C ASN A 120 34.05 -13.37 28.75
N TYR A 121 34.83 -13.07 27.70
CA TYR A 121 35.37 -11.74 27.42
C TYR A 121 36.20 -11.13 28.56
N ASN A 122 36.88 -11.99 29.31
CA ASN A 122 38.00 -11.62 30.17
C ASN A 122 39.33 -11.79 29.40
N PRO A 123 40.38 -11.02 29.72
CA PRO A 123 41.72 -11.20 29.16
C PRO A 123 42.44 -12.41 29.79
N LEU A 124 41.80 -13.59 29.74
CA LEU A 124 42.28 -14.82 30.37
C LEU A 124 43.60 -15.29 29.72
N ASP A 125 44.51 -15.70 30.59
CA ASP A 125 45.79 -16.33 30.31
C ASP A 125 45.79 -17.71 30.96
N TYR A 126 45.57 -18.75 30.17
CA TYR A 126 45.38 -20.12 30.67
C TYR A 126 46.62 -20.70 31.36
N THR A 127 47.82 -20.11 31.21
CA THR A 127 48.98 -20.53 32.02
C THR A 127 48.83 -20.23 33.50
N LYS A 128 47.92 -19.31 33.83
CA LYS A 128 47.62 -18.90 35.20
C LYS A 128 46.41 -19.64 35.76
N PHE A 129 46.09 -20.81 35.22
CA PHE A 129 45.02 -21.67 35.71
C PHE A 129 45.66 -22.92 36.31
N PRO A 130 45.66 -23.06 37.65
CA PRO A 130 45.95 -24.34 38.29
C PRO A 130 44.97 -25.39 37.79
N ASN A 131 45.43 -26.63 37.54
CA ASN A 131 44.57 -27.70 37.02
C ASN A 131 43.41 -28.00 37.96
N GLU A 132 43.63 -27.82 39.25
CA GLU A 132 42.71 -28.11 40.33
C GLU A 132 41.72 -26.95 40.59
N SER A 133 41.86 -25.81 39.91
CA SER A 133 41.10 -24.58 40.19
C SER A 133 39.58 -24.69 39.97
N LEU A 134 39.12 -25.70 39.24
CA LEU A 134 37.69 -25.95 38.98
C LEU A 134 37.12 -27.16 39.74
N ILE A 135 37.93 -27.87 40.54
CA ILE A 135 37.48 -29.02 41.34
C ILE A 135 36.25 -28.72 42.20
N PRO A 136 36.10 -27.55 42.85
CA PRO A 136 34.92 -27.25 43.67
C PRO A 136 33.59 -27.24 42.89
N LEU A 137 33.63 -27.08 41.57
CA LEU A 137 32.45 -26.88 40.71
C LEU A 137 31.80 -28.21 40.27
N VAL A 138 31.54 -29.09 41.22
CA VAL A 138 31.10 -30.47 40.95
C VAL A 138 29.73 -30.59 40.25
N SER A 139 28.85 -29.60 40.42
CA SER A 139 27.50 -29.58 39.82
C SER A 139 27.40 -28.75 38.54
N LEU A 140 28.53 -28.24 38.02
CA LEU A 140 28.54 -27.29 36.91
C LEU A 140 28.04 -27.95 35.63
N ARG A 141 26.99 -27.38 35.02
CA ARG A 141 26.40 -27.84 33.76
C ARG A 141 26.79 -26.97 32.57
N ARG A 142 27.00 -25.67 32.79
CA ARG A 142 27.45 -24.75 31.75
C ARG A 142 28.70 -23.99 32.18
N LEU A 143 29.71 -24.03 31.32
CA LEU A 143 30.93 -23.23 31.44
C LEU A 143 31.13 -22.39 30.18
N CYS A 144 31.21 -21.07 30.35
CA CYS A 144 31.53 -20.14 29.27
C CYS A 144 32.88 -19.48 29.54
N ILE A 145 33.88 -19.74 28.68
CA ILE A 145 35.27 -19.28 28.87
C ILE A 145 35.92 -18.76 27.58
N LYS A 146 35.20 -17.92 26.83
CA LYS A 146 35.75 -17.17 25.68
C LYS A 146 36.63 -16.01 26.14
N ARG A 147 37.72 -15.74 25.45
CA ARG A 147 38.69 -14.68 25.76
C ARG A 147 38.30 -13.36 25.10
N LYS A 148 38.68 -12.26 25.72
CA LYS A 148 38.75 -10.96 25.06
C LYS A 148 40.05 -10.90 24.27
N LEU A 149 39.97 -11.04 22.94
CA LEU A 149 41.14 -10.98 22.04
C LEU A 149 41.97 -9.70 22.31
N LEU A 150 43.24 -9.86 22.69
CA LEU A 150 44.23 -8.80 22.78
C LEU A 150 45.39 -9.13 21.82
N MET A 151 45.90 -8.08 21.17
CA MET A 151 46.80 -8.07 20.00
C MET A 151 48.20 -8.71 20.17
N ALA A 152 48.40 -9.75 20.99
CA ALA A 152 49.71 -10.38 21.14
C ALA A 152 49.62 -11.90 21.37
N ALA A 153 49.77 -12.64 20.27
CA ALA A 153 50.64 -13.80 20.03
C ALA A 153 51.13 -14.68 21.21
N VAL A 154 50.30 -15.05 22.18
CA VAL A 154 50.61 -16.17 23.07
C VAL A 154 49.45 -17.17 23.13
N ILE A 155 49.74 -18.35 22.60
CA ILE A 155 48.84 -19.47 22.28
C ILE A 155 48.92 -20.46 23.43
N PHE A 156 48.05 -20.31 24.42
CA PHE A 156 47.85 -21.33 25.44
C PHE A 156 46.48 -21.96 25.26
N ILE A 157 46.46 -23.29 25.24
CA ILE A 157 45.25 -24.11 25.19
C ILE A 157 44.72 -24.21 26.62
N PHE A 158 43.41 -24.14 26.78
CA PHE A 158 42.79 -24.48 28.05
C PHE A 158 43.07 -25.95 28.36
N SER A 159 43.66 -26.25 29.52
CA SER A 159 44.12 -27.60 29.80
C SER A 159 42.94 -28.58 29.93
N ASP A 160 43.02 -29.69 29.20
CA ASP A 160 42.08 -30.80 29.30
C ASP A 160 42.12 -31.47 30.69
N LYS A 161 43.26 -31.42 31.40
CA LYS A 161 43.34 -31.81 32.82
C LYS A 161 42.45 -30.95 33.70
N THR A 162 42.44 -29.63 33.48
CA THR A 162 41.58 -28.71 34.24
C THR A 162 40.10 -29.02 34.02
N ILE A 163 39.70 -29.31 32.77
CA ILE A 163 38.30 -29.58 32.46
C ILE A 163 37.84 -30.97 32.93
N SER A 164 38.75 -31.95 33.03
CA SER A 164 38.43 -33.35 33.35
C SER A 164 37.69 -33.57 34.67
N TYR A 165 37.77 -32.60 35.59
CA TYR A 165 37.06 -32.63 36.87
C TYR A 165 35.56 -32.32 36.76
N LEU A 166 35.11 -31.65 35.69
CA LEU A 166 33.74 -31.17 35.52
C LEU A 166 32.80 -32.24 34.94
N LYS A 167 32.62 -33.34 35.67
CA LYS A 167 31.89 -34.53 35.17
C LYS A 167 30.41 -34.26 34.82
N SER A 168 29.79 -33.27 35.44
CA SER A 168 28.39 -32.86 35.19
C SER A 168 28.21 -31.86 34.04
N LEU A 169 29.31 -31.47 33.36
CA LEU A 169 29.27 -30.45 32.33
C LEU A 169 28.48 -30.93 31.11
N GLU A 170 27.49 -30.14 30.69
CA GLU A 170 26.63 -30.41 29.54
C GLU A 170 26.94 -29.50 28.35
N LYS A 171 27.32 -28.25 28.65
CA LYS A 171 27.52 -27.19 27.67
C LYS A 171 28.85 -26.48 27.92
N LEU A 172 29.69 -26.43 26.90
CA LEU A 172 30.98 -25.77 26.95
C LEU A 172 31.06 -24.70 25.86
N GLU A 173 31.42 -23.49 26.25
CA GLU A 173 31.82 -22.45 25.31
C GLU A 173 33.28 -22.07 25.53
N ILE A 174 34.11 -22.19 24.50
CA ILE A 174 35.56 -22.09 24.65
C ILE A 174 36.21 -21.53 23.38
N ASP A 175 37.29 -20.77 23.54
CA ASP A 175 38.16 -20.41 22.42
C ASP A 175 39.18 -21.51 22.16
N VAL A 176 39.44 -21.75 20.88
CA VAL A 176 40.50 -22.66 20.43
C VAL A 176 41.63 -21.81 19.87
N PRO A 177 42.82 -21.79 20.49
CA PRO A 177 43.89 -20.91 20.03
C PRO A 177 44.41 -21.34 18.65
N ALA A 178 44.90 -20.36 17.88
CA ALA A 178 45.55 -20.57 16.58
C ALA A 178 46.77 -21.47 16.75
N ILE A 179 46.72 -22.74 16.34
CA ILE A 179 47.90 -23.62 16.38
C ILE A 179 48.19 -24.09 14.97
N TYR A 180 49.26 -23.54 14.40
CA TYR A 180 49.93 -24.16 13.27
C TYR A 180 50.57 -25.47 13.77
N GLN A 181 49.95 -26.60 13.40
CA GLN A 181 50.48 -27.97 13.43
C GLN A 181 50.34 -28.79 14.75
N LYS A 182 49.66 -29.94 14.62
CA LYS A 182 49.89 -31.22 15.33
C LYS A 182 49.57 -31.38 16.84
N ARG A 183 48.66 -30.61 17.45
CA ARG A 183 48.17 -30.96 18.81
C ARG A 183 46.69 -31.32 18.82
N ASP A 184 46.35 -32.38 19.56
CA ASP A 184 44.98 -32.72 19.91
C ASP A 184 44.45 -31.64 20.87
N ILE A 185 43.65 -30.72 20.32
CA ILE A 185 43.06 -29.58 21.05
C ILE A 185 42.09 -30.08 22.14
N PHE A 186 41.35 -31.13 21.81
CA PHE A 186 40.46 -31.84 22.73
C PHE A 186 41.10 -33.17 23.11
N GLY A 187 41.94 -33.16 24.15
CA GLY A 187 42.68 -34.34 24.63
C GLY A 187 41.84 -35.31 25.48
N GLU A 188 42.50 -36.29 26.09
CA GLU A 188 41.87 -37.36 26.87
C GLU A 188 41.06 -36.85 28.07
N GLY A 189 41.36 -35.66 28.60
CA GLY A 189 40.59 -35.07 29.70
C GLY A 189 39.10 -34.91 29.40
N TYR A 190 38.73 -34.75 28.12
CA TYR A 190 37.34 -34.64 27.68
C TYR A 190 36.56 -35.96 27.81
N LYS A 191 37.24 -37.12 27.89
CA LYS A 191 36.62 -38.44 28.09
C LYS A 191 35.80 -38.51 29.38
N TYR A 192 36.17 -37.71 30.38
CA TYR A 192 35.49 -37.67 31.68
C TYR A 192 34.23 -36.79 31.68
N LEU A 193 33.99 -36.01 30.62
CA LEU A 193 32.82 -35.15 30.46
C LEU A 193 31.64 -35.94 29.91
N ILE A 194 31.16 -36.91 30.69
CA ILE A 194 30.17 -37.92 30.29
C ILE A 194 28.75 -37.37 30.05
N HIS A 195 28.53 -36.06 30.21
CA HIS A 195 27.26 -35.40 29.91
C HIS A 195 27.39 -34.30 28.85
N LEU A 196 28.60 -34.07 28.33
CA LEU A 196 28.85 -32.99 27.39
C LEU A 196 28.14 -33.29 26.05
N SER A 197 27.16 -32.45 25.74
CA SER A 197 26.31 -32.59 24.55
C SER A 197 26.37 -31.38 23.62
N SER A 198 26.86 -30.24 24.12
CA SER A 198 26.94 -28.98 23.37
C SER A 198 28.32 -28.34 23.49
N LEU A 199 28.92 -28.04 22.34
CA LEU A 199 30.19 -27.34 22.22
C LEU A 199 30.00 -26.11 21.33
N ASN A 200 30.29 -24.93 21.88
CA ASN A 200 30.44 -23.69 21.11
C ASN A 200 31.92 -23.30 21.11
N VAL A 201 32.51 -23.24 19.92
CA VAL A 201 33.87 -22.77 19.74
C VAL A 201 33.81 -21.28 19.35
N GLY A 202 34.38 -20.44 20.20
CA GLY A 202 34.43 -18.99 20.02
C GLY A 202 35.43 -18.57 18.95
N THR A 203 36.53 -17.96 19.32
CA THR A 203 37.61 -17.64 18.37
C THR A 203 38.44 -18.88 18.09
N CYS A 204 38.69 -19.15 16.81
CA CYS A 204 39.65 -20.13 16.35
C CYS A 204 40.29 -19.66 15.04
N ASP A 205 41.57 -19.95 14.84
CA ASP A 205 42.26 -19.68 13.57
C ASP A 205 42.67 -21.03 12.98
N ASP A 206 42.18 -21.33 11.78
CA ASP A 206 42.45 -22.55 11.01
C ASP A 206 42.19 -23.89 11.74
N LEU A 207 41.07 -24.01 12.45
CA LEU A 207 40.68 -25.25 13.14
C LEU A 207 40.36 -26.38 12.14
N LEU A 208 41.13 -27.47 12.20
CA LEU A 208 41.00 -28.61 11.32
C LEU A 208 40.02 -29.67 11.85
N ILE A 209 38.84 -29.79 11.26
CA ILE A 209 37.89 -30.88 11.54
C ILE A 209 38.31 -32.14 10.78
N ASN A 210 39.06 -32.99 11.48
CA ASN A 210 39.48 -34.31 11.00
C ASN A 210 38.64 -35.44 11.62
N ALA A 211 38.95 -36.69 11.30
CA ALA A 211 38.19 -37.85 11.76
C ALA A 211 38.23 -38.10 13.28
N LYS A 212 39.16 -37.48 14.03
CA LYS A 212 39.43 -37.76 15.45
C LYS A 212 39.25 -36.58 16.40
N ILE A 213 39.06 -35.35 15.89
CA ILE A 213 39.02 -34.13 16.71
C ILE A 213 38.01 -34.18 17.88
N PHE A 214 36.93 -34.96 17.76
CA PHE A 214 35.90 -35.13 18.79
C PHE A 214 35.82 -36.57 19.34
N GLU A 215 36.88 -37.38 19.18
CA GLU A 215 36.91 -38.80 19.58
C GLU A 215 36.58 -39.01 21.07
N TYR A 216 37.01 -38.08 21.93
CA TYR A 216 36.76 -38.12 23.37
C TYR A 216 35.41 -37.50 23.80
N MET A 217 34.57 -37.04 22.87
CA MET A 217 33.26 -36.43 23.15
C MET A 217 32.13 -37.18 22.43
N PRO A 218 31.88 -38.46 22.77
CA PRO A 218 30.96 -39.29 22.01
C PRO A 218 29.49 -38.87 22.13
N LEU A 219 29.10 -38.10 23.14
CA LEU A 219 27.72 -37.64 23.33
C LEU A 219 27.45 -36.25 22.73
N LEU A 220 28.44 -35.67 22.05
CA LEU A 220 28.30 -34.37 21.43
C LEU A 220 27.26 -34.44 20.30
N THR A 221 26.20 -33.63 20.41
CA THR A 221 25.11 -33.55 19.41
C THR A 221 24.95 -32.14 18.84
N TYR A 222 25.41 -31.11 19.55
CA TYR A 222 25.37 -29.72 19.12
C TYR A 222 26.80 -29.16 18.99
N LEU A 223 27.12 -28.64 17.83
CA LEU A 223 28.41 -28.03 17.53
C LEU A 223 28.22 -26.71 16.79
N SER A 224 28.77 -25.63 17.34
CA SER A 224 28.68 -24.28 16.76
C SER A 224 30.04 -23.59 16.79
N PHE A 225 30.30 -22.78 15.78
CA PHE A 225 31.53 -21.99 15.65
C PHE A 225 31.17 -20.51 15.49
N ASP A 226 31.67 -19.61 16.33
CA ASP A 226 31.41 -18.18 16.20
C ASP A 226 32.04 -17.58 14.92
N ILE A 227 31.62 -16.37 14.53
CA ILE A 227 32.08 -15.66 13.31
C ILE A 227 33.60 -15.43 13.22
N LYS A 228 34.30 -15.46 14.36
CA LYS A 228 35.76 -15.31 14.42
C LYS A 228 36.49 -16.63 14.23
N CYS A 229 35.78 -17.74 14.28
CA CYS A 229 36.31 -19.08 14.12
C CYS A 229 36.43 -19.42 12.64
N LYS A 230 37.65 -19.74 12.24
CA LYS A 230 38.00 -20.17 10.90
C LYS A 230 38.20 -21.67 10.91
N ILE A 231 37.33 -22.42 10.21
CA ILE A 231 37.37 -23.89 10.20
C ILE A 231 37.73 -24.45 8.82
N HIS A 232 38.44 -25.58 8.81
CA HIS A 232 38.77 -26.41 7.64
C HIS A 232 38.27 -27.84 7.87
N ILE A 233 37.45 -28.38 6.99
CA ILE A 233 36.97 -29.77 7.09
C ILE A 233 37.80 -30.64 6.14
N THR A 234 38.53 -31.63 6.69
CA THR A 234 39.31 -32.57 5.86
C THR A 234 38.43 -33.66 5.25
N PRO A 235 38.82 -34.28 4.12
CA PRO A 235 38.19 -35.51 3.65
C PRO A 235 38.11 -36.57 4.76
N GLY A 236 36.94 -37.19 4.95
CA GLY A 236 36.73 -38.13 6.06
C GLY A 236 36.44 -37.47 7.42
N GLY A 237 36.34 -36.14 7.49
CA GLY A 237 35.97 -35.38 8.68
C GLY A 237 34.56 -35.71 9.19
N HIS A 238 33.64 -36.13 8.31
CA HIS A 238 32.30 -36.59 8.70
C HIS A 238 32.30 -37.67 9.81
N ARG A 239 33.37 -38.48 9.91
CA ARG A 239 33.50 -39.51 10.95
C ARG A 239 33.50 -38.95 12.37
N SER A 240 34.06 -37.75 12.59
CA SER A 240 34.00 -37.09 13.89
C SER A 240 32.65 -36.41 14.15
N LEU A 241 31.82 -36.25 13.11
CA LEU A 241 30.49 -35.64 13.16
C LEU A 241 29.36 -36.69 13.26
N LYS A 242 29.70 -37.97 13.43
CA LYS A 242 28.75 -39.10 13.41
C LYS A 242 27.60 -39.04 14.43
N ASN A 243 27.73 -38.23 15.48
CA ASN A 243 26.70 -38.03 16.51
C ASN A 243 26.10 -36.61 16.50
N ILE A 244 26.62 -35.72 15.65
CA ILE A 244 26.21 -34.33 15.58
C ILE A 244 24.88 -34.23 14.84
N ARG A 245 23.88 -33.63 15.50
CA ARG A 245 22.56 -33.34 14.94
C ARG A 245 22.42 -31.87 14.51
N HIS A 246 23.08 -30.96 15.23
CA HIS A 246 23.03 -29.54 14.92
C HIS A 246 24.44 -28.99 14.70
N PHE A 247 24.69 -28.47 13.51
CA PHE A 247 26.00 -28.01 13.06
C PHE A 247 25.92 -26.58 12.51
N TYR A 248 26.55 -25.62 13.20
CA TYR A 248 26.52 -24.20 12.86
C TYR A 248 27.90 -23.66 12.53
N VAL A 249 28.04 -23.10 11.33
CA VAL A 249 29.30 -22.58 10.80
C VAL A 249 29.10 -21.14 10.36
N HIS A 250 29.88 -20.21 10.92
CA HIS A 250 29.74 -18.77 10.67
C HIS A 250 30.87 -18.15 9.83
N ARG A 251 31.97 -18.86 9.62
CA ARG A 251 33.04 -18.41 8.71
C ARG A 251 33.86 -19.60 8.25
N LEU A 252 33.91 -19.79 6.93
CA LEU A 252 34.83 -20.72 6.29
C LEU A 252 35.96 -19.90 5.68
N VAL A 253 37.21 -20.28 5.91
CA VAL A 253 38.35 -19.56 5.32
C VAL A 253 38.56 -20.05 3.90
N ASP A 254 38.54 -19.08 3.01
CA ASP A 254 38.87 -19.11 1.58
C ASP A 254 39.84 -20.20 1.16
N THR A 255 39.28 -21.22 0.50
CA THR A 255 39.88 -22.17 -0.47
C THR A 255 38.93 -23.35 -0.81
N LEU A 256 37.70 -23.38 -0.27
CA LEU A 256 36.96 -24.62 0.00
C LEU A 256 35.70 -24.88 -0.86
N LEU A 257 35.55 -24.42 -2.10
CA LEU A 257 34.43 -24.94 -2.92
C LEU A 257 34.54 -26.48 -3.13
N PRO A 258 35.73 -27.04 -3.42
CA PRO A 258 35.93 -28.49 -3.50
C PRO A 258 35.68 -29.21 -2.16
N TYR A 259 36.02 -28.57 -1.04
CA TYR A 259 35.90 -29.18 0.28
C TYR A 259 34.50 -29.05 0.86
N LEU A 260 33.78 -27.96 0.59
CA LEU A 260 32.35 -27.83 0.88
C LEU A 260 31.55 -28.83 0.04
N ASN A 261 31.93 -29.04 -1.22
CA ASN A 261 31.37 -30.10 -2.06
C ASN A 261 31.65 -31.50 -1.45
N ASN A 262 32.87 -31.77 -1.01
CA ASN A 262 33.20 -33.05 -0.36
C ASN A 262 32.41 -33.25 0.95
N PHE A 263 32.38 -32.22 1.81
CA PHE A 263 31.63 -32.27 3.06
C PHE A 263 30.14 -32.48 2.81
N THR A 264 29.56 -31.74 1.87
CA THR A 264 28.13 -31.87 1.55
C THR A 264 27.79 -33.24 0.96
N ASN A 265 28.67 -33.84 0.16
CA ASN A 265 28.51 -35.23 -0.30
C ASN A 265 28.59 -36.25 0.86
N GLU A 266 29.40 -35.97 1.88
CA GLU A 266 29.51 -36.80 3.07
C GLU A 266 28.36 -36.58 4.08
N LEU A 267 27.52 -35.55 3.94
CA LEU A 267 26.39 -35.27 4.87
C LEU A 267 25.40 -36.44 4.96
N LYS A 268 25.18 -37.17 3.86
CA LYS A 268 24.34 -38.38 3.84
C LYS A 268 24.84 -39.49 4.77
N LEU A 269 26.10 -39.41 5.22
CA LEU A 269 26.73 -40.34 6.15
C LEU A 269 26.66 -39.83 7.60
N THR A 270 25.98 -38.72 7.86
CA THR A 270 25.87 -38.07 9.18
C THR A 270 24.40 -37.93 9.59
N PRO A 271 24.09 -37.91 10.91
CA PRO A 271 22.73 -37.70 11.38
C PRO A 271 22.37 -36.20 11.52
N ILE A 272 23.04 -35.32 10.77
CA ILE A 272 22.84 -33.88 10.89
C ILE A 272 21.41 -33.53 10.41
N GLU A 273 20.63 -32.95 11.32
CA GLU A 273 19.26 -32.49 11.08
C GLU A 273 19.20 -30.98 10.86
N THR A 274 20.12 -30.22 11.45
CA THR A 274 20.23 -28.77 11.29
C THR A 274 21.62 -28.38 10.83
N LEU A 275 21.69 -27.72 9.68
CA LEU A 275 22.92 -27.20 9.11
C LEU A 275 22.78 -25.72 8.86
N SER A 276 23.73 -24.94 9.38
CA SER A 276 23.77 -23.49 9.19
C SER A 276 25.13 -23.06 8.65
N PHE A 277 25.10 -22.38 7.52
CA PHE A 277 26.21 -21.66 6.93
C PHE A 277 25.86 -20.18 6.93
N ARG A 278 26.56 -19.39 7.74
CA ARG A 278 26.39 -17.94 7.78
C ARG A 278 27.69 -17.27 7.36
N ASN A 279 27.64 -16.23 6.52
CA ASN A 279 28.82 -15.43 6.15
C ASN A 279 30.04 -16.27 5.71
N THR A 280 29.79 -17.36 4.96
CA THR A 280 30.81 -18.35 4.62
C THR A 280 31.48 -18.15 3.27
N PHE A 281 30.91 -17.36 2.36
CA PHE A 281 31.47 -17.10 1.03
C PHE A 281 32.08 -15.70 1.02
N ALA A 282 33.41 -15.59 0.90
CA ALA A 282 34.13 -14.34 1.14
C ALA A 282 33.96 -13.26 0.04
N GLU A 283 34.62 -12.13 0.24
CA GLU A 283 34.80 -11.06 -0.75
C GLU A 283 35.76 -11.51 -1.87
N GLY A 284 35.42 -11.22 -3.12
CA GLY A 284 36.18 -11.67 -4.31
C GLY A 284 35.55 -12.83 -5.10
N PHE A 285 34.39 -13.33 -4.66
CA PHE A 285 33.58 -14.33 -5.36
C PHE A 285 32.45 -13.73 -6.21
N GLU A 286 32.43 -12.41 -6.40
CA GLU A 286 31.33 -11.68 -7.05
C GLU A 286 31.32 -11.84 -8.58
N ASP A 287 32.46 -12.17 -9.20
CA ASP A 287 32.64 -12.17 -10.68
C ASP A 287 32.79 -13.56 -11.33
N ARG A 288 32.74 -14.65 -10.57
CA ARG A 288 32.86 -16.01 -11.14
C ARG A 288 31.60 -16.84 -10.89
N TYR A 289 30.90 -17.16 -11.97
CA TYR A 289 29.81 -18.14 -12.04
C TYR A 289 30.23 -19.47 -11.41
N TYR A 290 30.01 -19.66 -10.11
CA TYR A 290 30.13 -20.97 -9.47
C TYR A 290 28.74 -21.55 -9.22
N PRO A 291 28.43 -22.70 -9.81
CA PRO A 291 27.12 -23.30 -9.65
C PRO A 291 27.02 -23.88 -8.25
N TRP A 292 25.98 -23.48 -7.50
CA TRP A 292 25.55 -24.18 -6.28
C TRP A 292 24.99 -25.60 -6.57
N ASN A 293 24.83 -25.94 -7.87
CA ASN A 293 24.36 -27.25 -8.36
C ASN A 293 25.04 -28.48 -7.72
N PRO A 294 26.36 -28.52 -7.46
CA PRO A 294 26.99 -29.68 -6.83
C PRO A 294 26.54 -29.84 -5.37
N ILE A 295 26.40 -28.73 -4.65
CA ILE A 295 26.02 -28.75 -3.23
C ILE A 295 24.55 -29.13 -3.08
N SER A 296 23.63 -28.53 -3.85
CA SER A 296 22.20 -28.89 -3.78
C SER A 296 21.95 -30.38 -4.07
N ARG A 297 22.62 -30.94 -5.09
CA ARG A 297 22.55 -32.38 -5.41
C ARG A 297 22.99 -33.26 -4.25
N ASN A 298 24.03 -32.85 -3.52
CA ASN A 298 24.54 -33.63 -2.41
C ASN A 298 23.59 -33.66 -1.20
N LEU A 299 22.66 -32.69 -1.10
CA LEU A 299 21.73 -32.60 0.02
C LEU A 299 20.52 -33.54 -0.10
N HIS A 300 20.15 -33.98 -1.32
CA HIS A 300 18.90 -34.72 -1.60
C HIS A 300 18.70 -35.96 -0.70
N ASN A 301 19.79 -36.65 -0.34
CA ASN A 301 19.76 -37.88 0.49
C ASN A 301 20.22 -37.65 1.94
N SER A 302 20.20 -36.41 2.41
CA SER A 302 20.58 -36.08 3.79
C SER A 302 19.41 -36.21 4.77
N SER A 303 19.72 -36.31 6.07
CA SER A 303 18.72 -36.26 7.16
C SER A 303 18.30 -34.84 7.53
N LEU A 304 18.64 -33.83 6.71
CA LEU A 304 18.42 -32.43 7.03
C LEU A 304 16.93 -32.09 7.11
N LYS A 305 16.54 -31.54 8.25
CA LYS A 305 15.22 -30.93 8.48
C LYS A 305 15.29 -29.42 8.34
N GLN A 306 16.44 -28.81 8.64
CA GLN A 306 16.63 -27.37 8.61
C GLN A 306 17.95 -27.00 7.93
N LEU A 307 17.86 -26.09 6.96
CA LEU A 307 19.02 -25.53 6.26
C LEU A 307 18.98 -24.00 6.37
N GLN A 308 20.06 -23.43 6.87
CA GLN A 308 20.24 -21.97 6.95
C GLN A 308 21.48 -21.58 6.15
N MET A 309 21.30 -20.61 5.26
CA MET A 309 22.33 -20.08 4.39
C MET A 309 22.24 -18.57 4.33
N THR A 310 22.55 -17.92 5.46
CA THR A 310 22.33 -16.49 5.63
C THR A 310 23.61 -15.69 5.39
N GLU A 311 23.50 -14.44 4.92
CA GLU A 311 24.67 -13.55 4.77
C GLU A 311 25.75 -14.09 3.81
N ASN A 312 25.35 -14.89 2.83
CA ASN A 312 26.26 -15.64 1.95
C ASN A 312 26.45 -15.01 0.57
N LYS A 313 25.92 -13.79 0.36
CA LYS A 313 25.98 -13.04 -0.90
C LYS A 313 25.47 -13.85 -2.12
N LEU A 314 24.58 -14.83 -1.93
CA LEU A 314 24.07 -15.68 -3.01
C LEU A 314 23.27 -14.86 -4.02
N GLY A 315 23.65 -14.88 -5.31
CA GLY A 315 23.02 -14.11 -6.40
C GLY A 315 22.31 -14.97 -7.45
N GLU A 316 22.29 -14.51 -8.70
CA GLU A 316 21.65 -15.21 -9.84
C GLU A 316 22.16 -16.64 -10.11
N SER A 317 23.38 -16.97 -9.67
CA SER A 317 24.02 -18.28 -9.86
C SER A 317 23.52 -19.38 -8.92
N PHE A 318 22.67 -19.05 -7.94
CA PHE A 318 21.96 -20.06 -7.16
C PHE A 318 20.94 -20.73 -8.10
N PRO A 319 21.02 -22.06 -8.36
CA PRO A 319 20.22 -22.76 -9.34
C PRO A 319 18.79 -22.89 -8.84
N VAL A 320 18.08 -21.80 -9.04
CA VAL A 320 16.67 -21.62 -8.77
C VAL A 320 15.86 -22.62 -9.60
N SER A 321 16.22 -22.87 -10.86
CA SER A 321 15.45 -23.77 -11.74
C SER A 321 15.87 -25.25 -11.69
N LYS A 322 16.88 -25.63 -10.88
CA LYS A 322 17.47 -27.00 -10.84
C LYS A 322 17.97 -27.39 -9.44
N LEU A 323 17.32 -26.94 -8.37
CA LEU A 323 17.26 -27.80 -7.19
C LEU A 323 16.40 -28.99 -7.62
N ASP A 324 17.05 -30.03 -8.14
CA ASP A 324 16.45 -31.36 -8.26
C ASP A 324 16.04 -31.74 -6.83
N SER A 325 14.78 -31.44 -6.49
CA SER A 325 14.06 -31.61 -5.22
C SER A 325 14.87 -31.38 -3.92
N PRO A 326 14.52 -30.40 -3.06
CA PRO A 326 15.12 -30.34 -1.73
C PRO A 326 14.95 -31.69 -1.00
N PRO A 327 15.86 -32.09 -0.08
CA PRO A 327 15.72 -33.34 0.65
C PRO A 327 14.30 -33.48 1.19
N ALA A 328 13.66 -34.64 0.98
CA ALA A 328 12.24 -34.83 1.33
C ALA A 328 11.94 -34.60 2.82
N SER A 329 12.97 -34.70 3.66
CA SER A 329 12.98 -34.42 5.10
C SER A 329 13.02 -32.93 5.45
N LEU A 330 13.35 -32.05 4.51
CA LEU A 330 13.56 -30.62 4.75
C LEU A 330 12.23 -29.90 5.02
N GLN A 331 12.15 -29.28 6.19
CA GLN A 331 10.97 -28.56 6.67
C GLN A 331 11.21 -27.06 6.82
N ALA A 332 12.46 -26.62 7.02
CA ALA A 332 12.79 -25.21 7.16
C ALA A 332 13.97 -24.81 6.28
N LEU A 333 13.80 -23.73 5.54
CA LEU A 333 14.82 -23.15 4.67
C LEU A 333 14.94 -21.64 4.95
N ASN A 334 16.13 -21.19 5.28
CA ASN A 334 16.42 -19.77 5.49
C ASN A 334 17.55 -19.32 4.56
N LEU A 335 17.21 -18.49 3.57
CA LEU A 335 18.14 -17.85 2.64
C LEU A 335 18.15 -16.32 2.81
N SER A 336 17.85 -15.84 4.01
CA SER A 336 17.81 -14.40 4.29
C SER A 336 19.17 -13.73 4.15
N ASN A 337 19.18 -12.42 3.87
CA ASN A 337 20.38 -11.59 3.77
C ASN A 337 21.33 -12.09 2.67
N ASN A 338 20.80 -12.31 1.48
CA ASN A 338 21.60 -12.67 0.30
C ASN A 338 21.37 -11.63 -0.81
N LYS A 339 21.73 -11.98 -2.05
CA LYS A 339 21.57 -11.14 -3.24
C LYS A 339 20.62 -11.80 -4.26
N LEU A 340 19.63 -12.59 -3.80
CA LEU A 340 18.76 -13.37 -4.69
C LEU A 340 17.81 -12.46 -5.46
N GLU A 341 17.87 -12.52 -6.80
CA GLU A 341 16.95 -11.79 -7.68
C GLU A 341 15.76 -12.64 -8.13
N LYS A 342 15.92 -13.97 -8.13
CA LYS A 342 14.92 -14.96 -8.55
C LYS A 342 14.92 -16.09 -7.53
N PHE A 343 13.79 -16.78 -7.43
CA PHE A 343 13.65 -17.97 -6.60
C PHE A 343 12.62 -18.93 -7.19
N ALA A 344 12.94 -20.20 -7.28
CA ALA A 344 12.03 -21.22 -7.79
C ALA A 344 12.33 -22.43 -6.94
N LEU A 345 11.29 -22.95 -6.36
CA LEU A 345 11.35 -24.24 -5.73
C LEU A 345 10.00 -24.89 -5.98
N ASP A 346 10.07 -26.12 -6.45
CA ASP A 346 9.19 -27.11 -5.86
C ASP A 346 9.53 -27.14 -4.36
N LEU A 347 8.68 -26.49 -3.56
CA LEU A 347 8.89 -26.35 -2.12
C LEU A 347 8.72 -27.69 -1.38
N GLY A 348 8.23 -28.74 -2.04
CA GLY A 348 8.01 -30.05 -1.45
C GLY A 348 7.38 -29.96 -0.05
N ASN A 349 8.10 -30.47 0.95
CA ASN A 349 7.67 -30.53 2.35
C ASN A 349 8.13 -29.35 3.23
N ILE A 350 8.56 -28.23 2.63
CA ILE A 350 8.98 -27.04 3.38
C ILE A 350 7.76 -26.40 4.04
N ARG A 351 7.87 -26.19 5.35
CA ARG A 351 6.88 -25.50 6.20
C ARG A 351 7.28 -24.07 6.52
N ASN A 352 8.58 -23.81 6.71
CA ASN A 352 9.09 -22.50 7.08
C ASN A 352 10.10 -22.02 6.04
N LEU A 353 9.76 -20.94 5.33
CA LEU A 353 10.61 -20.33 4.33
C LEU A 353 10.94 -18.89 4.71
N SER A 354 12.22 -18.56 4.78
CA SER A 354 12.69 -17.17 4.93
C SER A 354 13.57 -16.76 3.76
N LEU A 355 13.13 -15.72 3.07
CA LEU A 355 13.80 -15.07 1.95
C LEU A 355 14.02 -13.57 2.23
N GLN A 356 13.94 -13.17 3.50
CA GLN A 356 14.10 -11.80 3.95
C GLN A 356 15.39 -11.15 3.40
N ASN A 357 15.34 -9.86 3.08
CA ASN A 357 16.51 -9.06 2.69
C ASN A 357 17.26 -9.67 1.49
N ASN A 358 16.57 -9.71 0.36
CA ASN A 358 17.05 -10.13 -0.96
C ASN A 358 16.55 -9.13 -2.02
N TYR A 359 16.65 -9.46 -3.31
CA TYR A 359 16.24 -8.60 -4.43
C TYR A 359 15.07 -9.20 -5.24
N LEU A 360 14.15 -9.91 -4.57
CA LEU A 360 13.09 -10.67 -5.24
C LEU A 360 11.93 -9.82 -5.81
N GLY A 361 11.91 -8.51 -5.56
CA GLY A 361 10.80 -7.62 -5.94
C GLY A 361 10.45 -7.68 -7.43
N GLY A 362 11.44 -7.61 -8.32
CA GLY A 362 11.22 -7.69 -9.77
C GLY A 362 10.64 -9.04 -10.18
N PHE A 363 11.16 -10.13 -9.62
CA PHE A 363 10.71 -11.48 -9.93
C PHE A 363 9.28 -11.77 -9.46
N LEU A 364 8.95 -11.43 -8.20
CA LEU A 364 7.63 -11.71 -7.59
C LEU A 364 6.49 -10.88 -8.20
N SER A 365 6.83 -9.82 -8.95
CA SER A 365 5.86 -9.03 -9.72
C SER A 365 5.39 -9.71 -11.02
N THR A 366 6.08 -10.78 -11.45
CA THR A 366 5.80 -11.46 -12.73
C THR A 366 4.47 -12.21 -12.68
N ARG A 367 3.55 -11.91 -13.61
CA ARG A 367 2.15 -12.39 -13.59
C ARG A 367 1.98 -13.91 -13.57
N SER A 368 2.94 -14.67 -14.10
CA SER A 368 2.83 -16.12 -14.24
C SER A 368 3.44 -16.92 -13.08
N TYR A 369 4.05 -16.25 -12.10
CA TYR A 369 4.73 -16.96 -11.02
C TYR A 369 3.75 -17.45 -9.94
N LYS A 370 3.91 -18.70 -9.54
CA LYS A 370 3.26 -19.30 -8.38
C LYS A 370 4.34 -19.78 -7.41
N MET A 371 4.03 -19.74 -6.11
CA MET A 371 4.98 -20.17 -5.08
C MET A 371 5.28 -21.67 -5.12
N SER A 372 4.32 -22.50 -5.53
CA SER A 372 4.50 -23.95 -5.76
C SER A 372 3.53 -24.43 -6.83
N ASN A 373 3.86 -25.55 -7.48
CA ASN A 373 3.01 -26.17 -8.50
C ASN A 373 1.96 -27.12 -7.90
N GLU A 374 2.20 -27.77 -6.76
CA GLU A 374 1.23 -28.64 -6.06
C GLU A 374 1.41 -28.64 -4.51
N SER A 375 0.31 -28.92 -3.78
CA SER A 375 0.15 -29.11 -2.32
C SER A 375 1.34 -28.75 -1.44
N SER A 376 1.44 -27.47 -1.05
CA SER A 376 2.50 -27.03 -0.15
C SER A 376 2.13 -27.22 1.33
N SER A 377 3.12 -27.66 2.10
CA SER A 377 3.07 -27.70 3.56
C SER A 377 3.49 -26.37 4.21
N LEU A 378 3.62 -25.29 3.42
CA LEU A 378 4.11 -24.00 3.89
C LEU A 378 3.15 -23.40 4.93
N GLU A 379 3.68 -23.15 6.12
CA GLU A 379 3.00 -22.54 7.26
C GLU A 379 3.49 -21.10 7.50
N PHE A 380 4.77 -20.83 7.22
CA PHE A 380 5.42 -19.55 7.45
C PHE A 380 6.22 -19.11 6.24
N ILE A 381 6.02 -17.86 5.80
CA ILE A 381 6.84 -17.23 4.77
C ILE A 381 7.28 -15.82 5.16
N ASP A 382 8.58 -15.56 5.02
CA ASP A 382 9.16 -14.22 5.18
C ASP A 382 9.75 -13.71 3.87
N LEU A 383 9.10 -12.67 3.32
CA LEU A 383 9.48 -11.93 2.12
C LEU A 383 9.81 -10.46 2.46
N SER A 384 10.08 -10.15 3.72
CA SER A 384 10.37 -8.78 4.15
C SER A 384 11.66 -8.24 3.53
N ALA A 385 11.74 -6.92 3.38
CA ALA A 385 12.94 -6.24 2.86
C ALA A 385 13.41 -6.74 1.46
N ASN A 386 12.48 -7.03 0.54
CA ASN A 386 12.79 -7.49 -0.81
C ASN A 386 12.58 -6.44 -1.92
N SER A 387 12.35 -5.18 -1.53
CA SER A 387 11.99 -4.09 -2.44
C SER A 387 10.78 -4.42 -3.33
N ILE A 388 9.80 -5.16 -2.81
CA ILE A 388 8.60 -5.57 -3.54
C ILE A 388 7.65 -4.38 -3.71
N GLU A 389 7.32 -4.02 -4.95
CA GLU A 389 6.35 -2.97 -5.27
C GLU A 389 4.94 -3.52 -5.53
N THR A 390 4.86 -4.68 -6.18
CA THR A 390 3.62 -5.41 -6.45
C THR A 390 3.88 -6.91 -6.41
N LEU A 391 2.87 -7.68 -6.03
CA LEU A 391 2.89 -9.14 -6.09
C LEU A 391 1.89 -9.64 -7.13
N THR A 392 2.16 -10.79 -7.73
CA THR A 392 1.19 -11.46 -8.60
C THR A 392 -0.02 -12.00 -7.83
N PHE A 393 -1.20 -11.96 -8.46
CA PHE A 393 -2.47 -12.35 -7.84
C PHE A 393 -2.46 -13.81 -7.33
N ILE A 394 -1.79 -14.69 -8.07
CA ILE A 394 -1.82 -16.14 -7.85
C ILE A 394 -0.73 -16.66 -6.90
N LEU A 395 0.07 -15.77 -6.30
CA LEU A 395 1.27 -16.17 -5.55
C LEU A 395 0.98 -17.19 -4.45
N PHE A 396 -0.04 -16.93 -3.64
CA PHE A 396 -0.43 -17.74 -2.47
C PHE A 396 -1.66 -18.63 -2.72
N LYS A 397 -2.16 -18.70 -3.96
CA LYS A 397 -3.45 -19.34 -4.26
C LYS A 397 -3.52 -20.82 -3.85
N ASP A 398 -2.39 -21.52 -3.96
CA ASP A 398 -2.27 -22.97 -3.76
C ASP A 398 -1.54 -23.31 -2.44
N GLN A 399 -1.75 -22.49 -1.39
CA GLN A 399 -1.01 -22.54 -0.12
C GLN A 399 -1.92 -22.61 1.13
N PRO A 400 -2.82 -23.61 1.25
CA PRO A 400 -3.90 -23.61 2.25
C PRO A 400 -3.43 -23.63 3.71
N ASN A 401 -2.22 -24.11 3.98
CA ASN A 401 -1.66 -24.26 5.33
C ASN A 401 -0.95 -23.01 5.85
N LEU A 402 -0.90 -21.91 5.08
CA LEU A 402 -0.20 -20.69 5.47
C LEU A 402 -0.86 -20.05 6.69
N LYS A 403 -0.04 -19.85 7.73
CA LYS A 403 -0.41 -19.23 9.01
C LYS A 403 0.16 -17.83 9.17
N TYR A 404 1.33 -17.59 8.58
CA TYR A 404 2.07 -16.34 8.76
C TYR A 404 2.72 -15.88 7.45
N ILE A 405 2.44 -14.64 7.06
CA ILE A 405 3.03 -13.98 5.89
C ILE A 405 3.67 -12.67 6.35
N ASN A 406 4.98 -12.53 6.15
CA ASN A 406 5.70 -11.27 6.40
C ASN A 406 6.10 -10.61 5.08
N LEU A 407 5.51 -9.45 4.82
CA LEU A 407 5.77 -8.57 3.68
C LEU A 407 6.27 -7.20 4.14
N SER A 408 6.72 -7.07 5.39
CA SER A 408 7.17 -5.79 5.94
C SER A 408 8.41 -5.24 5.23
N HIS A 409 8.69 -3.95 5.40
CA HIS A 409 9.87 -3.30 4.82
C HIS A 409 9.97 -3.43 3.28
N ASN A 410 8.84 -3.42 2.59
CA ASN A 410 8.78 -3.43 1.13
C ASN A 410 8.26 -2.06 0.62
N LYS A 411 7.88 -1.99 -0.66
CA LYS A 411 7.38 -0.78 -1.33
C LYS A 411 5.91 -0.92 -1.76
N LEU A 412 5.16 -1.83 -1.12
CA LEU A 412 3.77 -2.10 -1.48
C LEU A 412 2.89 -0.88 -1.23
N GLN A 413 2.03 -0.56 -2.19
CA GLN A 413 1.02 0.51 -2.07
C GLN A 413 -0.40 -0.05 -1.98
N LYS A 414 -0.61 -1.28 -2.47
CA LYS A 414 -1.91 -1.96 -2.55
C LYS A 414 -1.71 -3.46 -2.35
N ILE A 415 -2.77 -4.15 -1.92
CA ILE A 415 -2.80 -5.61 -1.85
C ILE A 415 -3.25 -6.13 -3.22
N THR A 416 -2.33 -6.69 -4.00
CA THR A 416 -2.59 -7.21 -5.35
C THR A 416 -2.69 -8.73 -5.43
N PHE A 417 -2.49 -9.41 -4.30
CA PHE A 417 -2.44 -10.87 -4.15
C PHE A 417 -3.69 -11.41 -3.46
N ASP A 418 -4.07 -12.65 -3.77
CA ASP A 418 -5.23 -13.30 -3.17
C ASP A 418 -4.85 -14.10 -1.93
N VAL A 419 -5.52 -13.82 -0.81
CA VAL A 419 -5.45 -14.60 0.43
C VAL A 419 -6.81 -15.17 0.84
N SER A 420 -7.84 -15.05 0.01
CA SER A 420 -9.24 -15.37 0.37
C SER A 420 -9.46 -16.83 0.78
N ARG A 421 -8.54 -17.74 0.41
CA ARG A 421 -8.62 -19.19 0.69
C ARG A 421 -7.71 -19.64 1.83
N LEU A 422 -6.97 -18.73 2.46
CA LEU A 422 -6.02 -19.04 3.54
C LEU A 422 -6.71 -19.06 4.89
N ASN A 423 -7.58 -20.05 5.13
CA ASN A 423 -8.45 -20.08 6.31
C ASN A 423 -7.69 -20.14 7.65
N ASP A 424 -6.47 -20.70 7.65
CA ASP A 424 -5.62 -20.82 8.84
C ASP A 424 -4.62 -19.65 8.97
N LEU A 425 -4.77 -18.59 8.17
CA LEU A 425 -3.91 -17.42 8.24
C LEU A 425 -4.18 -16.62 9.52
N HIS A 426 -3.21 -16.56 10.41
CA HIS A 426 -3.30 -15.85 11.68
C HIS A 426 -2.68 -14.46 11.64
N TYR A 427 -1.67 -14.25 10.79
CA TYR A 427 -0.92 -12.99 10.80
C TYR A 427 -0.40 -12.60 9.41
N LEU A 428 -0.68 -11.36 9.03
CA LEU A 428 -0.19 -10.71 7.81
C LEU A 428 0.56 -9.42 8.16
N ASP A 429 1.88 -9.41 7.98
CA ASP A 429 2.69 -8.20 8.19
C ASP A 429 2.83 -7.37 6.91
N LEU A 430 2.24 -6.19 6.90
CA LEU A 430 2.36 -5.17 5.86
C LEU A 430 3.04 -3.91 6.39
N SER A 431 3.67 -3.97 7.57
CA SER A 431 4.25 -2.79 8.20
C SER A 431 5.45 -2.25 7.41
N ARG A 432 5.73 -0.95 7.53
CA ARG A 432 6.85 -0.29 6.83
C ARG A 432 6.81 -0.52 5.31
N ASN A 433 5.64 -0.33 4.74
CA ASN A 433 5.41 -0.26 3.29
C ASN A 433 4.98 1.18 2.92
N ASN A 434 4.39 1.36 1.75
CA ASN A 434 3.90 2.65 1.27
C ASN A 434 2.37 2.68 1.12
N PHE A 435 1.63 1.99 2.00
CA PHE A 435 0.18 2.02 2.00
C PHE A 435 -0.34 3.38 2.47
N THR A 436 -1.25 3.97 1.70
CA THR A 436 -2.01 5.17 2.09
C THR A 436 -3.44 4.82 2.51
N THR A 437 -3.99 3.75 1.94
CA THR A 437 -5.32 3.20 2.20
C THR A 437 -5.38 1.74 1.74
N LEU A 438 -6.39 1.00 2.19
CA LEU A 438 -6.81 -0.25 1.54
C LEU A 438 -8.00 0.01 0.63
N ASP A 439 -8.08 -0.70 -0.49
CA ASP A 439 -9.24 -0.65 -1.38
C ASP A 439 -10.35 -1.60 -0.92
N GLU A 440 -11.55 -1.44 -1.48
CA GLU A 440 -12.74 -2.20 -1.06
C GLU A 440 -12.58 -3.71 -1.26
N LYS A 441 -11.84 -4.13 -2.29
CA LYS A 441 -11.61 -5.56 -2.56
C LYS A 441 -10.69 -6.16 -1.49
N ALA A 442 -9.63 -5.45 -1.13
CA ALA A 442 -8.72 -5.84 -0.07
C ALA A 442 -9.44 -5.91 1.29
N MET A 443 -10.22 -4.88 1.63
CA MET A 443 -10.98 -4.85 2.89
C MET A 443 -11.97 -6.01 2.99
N ALA A 444 -12.75 -6.28 1.94
CA ALA A 444 -13.71 -7.39 1.90
C ALA A 444 -13.02 -8.76 1.99
N MET A 445 -11.85 -8.92 1.36
CA MET A 445 -11.05 -10.14 1.45
C MET A 445 -10.55 -10.39 2.87
N LEU A 446 -10.01 -9.35 3.54
CA LEU A 446 -9.50 -9.47 4.92
C LEU A 446 -10.63 -9.74 5.93
N ASP A 447 -11.78 -9.07 5.78
CA ASP A 447 -12.96 -9.36 6.61
C ASP A 447 -13.44 -10.80 6.44
N GLY A 448 -13.35 -11.34 5.21
CA GLY A 448 -13.67 -12.73 4.90
C GLY A 448 -12.87 -13.74 5.75
N LEU A 449 -11.59 -13.47 5.97
CA LEU A 449 -10.70 -14.31 6.78
C LEU A 449 -11.02 -14.26 8.28
N SER A 450 -11.39 -13.08 8.79
CA SER A 450 -11.74 -12.88 10.21
C SER A 450 -13.04 -13.55 10.68
N LYS A 451 -13.77 -14.24 9.78
CA LYS A 451 -15.05 -14.88 10.13
C LYS A 451 -14.88 -16.09 11.04
N ASN A 452 -13.82 -16.87 10.85
CA ASN A 452 -13.65 -18.18 11.49
C ASN A 452 -12.40 -18.28 12.38
N THR A 453 -11.46 -17.36 12.26
CA THR A 453 -10.17 -17.38 12.98
C THR A 453 -9.79 -16.00 13.47
N PHE A 454 -8.99 -15.95 14.54
CA PHE A 454 -8.37 -14.70 14.97
C PHE A 454 -7.25 -14.36 13.98
N PHE A 455 -7.39 -13.20 13.32
CA PHE A 455 -6.51 -12.79 12.24
C PHE A 455 -6.04 -11.34 12.46
N THR A 456 -4.72 -11.18 12.54
CA THR A 456 -4.06 -9.90 12.76
C THR A 456 -3.42 -9.39 11.47
N VAL A 457 -3.64 -8.12 11.15
CA VAL A 457 -2.97 -7.42 10.05
C VAL A 457 -2.17 -6.25 10.61
N ASN A 458 -0.86 -6.27 10.36
CA ASN A 458 0.04 -5.20 10.79
C ASN A 458 0.25 -4.17 9.68
N LEU A 459 -0.24 -2.95 9.90
CA LEU A 459 -0.11 -1.81 8.98
C LEU A 459 0.73 -0.68 9.57
N ARG A 460 1.42 -0.91 10.70
CA ARG A 460 2.28 0.11 11.34
C ARG A 460 3.33 0.65 10.37
N ASN A 461 3.73 1.90 10.59
CA ASN A 461 4.75 2.60 9.80
C ASN A 461 4.43 2.68 8.30
N ASN A 462 3.15 2.75 7.94
CA ASN A 462 2.69 3.15 6.61
C ASN A 462 2.23 4.62 6.62
N ALA A 463 2.21 5.26 5.46
CA ALA A 463 1.81 6.65 5.28
C ALA A 463 0.29 6.79 5.10
N LEU A 464 -0.49 6.31 6.08
CA LEU A 464 -1.96 6.31 6.02
C LEU A 464 -2.50 7.75 5.85
N GLN A 465 -3.47 7.92 4.96
CA GLN A 465 -4.10 9.21 4.68
C GLN A 465 -5.48 9.29 5.34
N CYS A 466 -5.82 10.48 5.86
CA CYS A 466 -7.10 10.84 6.43
C CYS A 466 -7.73 11.94 5.58
N THR A 467 -8.28 11.58 4.42
CA THR A 467 -8.88 12.52 3.47
C THR A 467 -10.26 12.04 3.03
N CYS A 468 -10.98 12.85 2.26
CA CYS A 468 -12.25 12.43 1.66
C CYS A 468 -12.12 11.14 0.83
N LYS A 469 -10.95 10.89 0.22
CA LYS A 469 -10.71 9.70 -0.61
C LYS A 469 -10.54 8.43 0.22
N THR A 470 -10.08 8.53 1.45
CA THR A 470 -9.82 7.38 2.35
C THR A 470 -10.92 7.16 3.38
N LEU A 471 -12.02 7.94 3.32
CA LEU A 471 -13.11 7.88 4.28
C LEU A 471 -13.75 6.49 4.39
N THR A 472 -13.86 5.73 3.29
CA THR A 472 -14.35 4.35 3.31
C THR A 472 -13.44 3.43 4.12
N PHE A 473 -12.12 3.57 3.96
CA PHE A 473 -11.13 2.80 4.71
C PHE A 473 -11.13 3.15 6.20
N LEU A 474 -11.25 4.44 6.56
CA LEU A 474 -11.36 4.86 7.96
C LEU A 474 -12.62 4.28 8.63
N LYS A 475 -13.76 4.30 7.93
CA LYS A 475 -15.00 3.69 8.42
C LYS A 475 -14.88 2.19 8.59
N TRP A 476 -14.12 1.53 7.72
CA TRP A 476 -13.82 0.10 7.84
C TRP A 476 -12.96 -0.19 9.07
N ILE A 477 -11.90 0.59 9.33
CA ILE A 477 -11.06 0.44 10.54
C ILE A 477 -11.91 0.48 11.82
N SER A 478 -12.85 1.42 11.92
CA SER A 478 -13.73 1.57 13.10
C SER A 478 -14.68 0.38 13.31
N LYS A 479 -14.96 -0.42 12.27
CA LYS A 479 -16.00 -1.47 12.29
C LYS A 479 -15.51 -2.91 12.09
N THR A 480 -14.33 -3.10 11.52
CA THR A 480 -13.82 -4.43 11.19
C THR A 480 -13.57 -5.26 12.46
N LYS A 481 -13.69 -6.58 12.32
CA LYS A 481 -13.30 -7.55 13.35
C LYS A 481 -11.86 -8.04 13.19
N VAL A 482 -11.19 -7.64 12.11
CA VAL A 482 -9.77 -7.92 11.90
C VAL A 482 -8.97 -7.18 12.98
N ASP A 483 -8.04 -7.86 13.64
CA ASP A 483 -7.14 -7.22 14.60
C ASP A 483 -6.10 -6.39 13.85
N LEU A 484 -6.27 -5.06 13.85
CA LEU A 484 -5.42 -4.14 13.10
C LEU A 484 -4.36 -3.51 14.00
N LEU A 485 -3.08 -3.79 13.69
CA LEU A 485 -1.97 -3.04 14.28
C LEU A 485 -1.69 -1.81 13.42
N LEU A 486 -2.20 -0.65 13.87
CA LEU A 486 -2.02 0.65 13.21
C LEU A 486 -1.05 1.55 13.98
N ASN A 487 -0.62 2.62 13.31
CA ASN A 487 0.02 3.75 13.98
C ASN A 487 -1.06 4.69 14.53
N ASP A 488 -0.74 5.41 15.61
CA ASP A 488 -1.64 6.43 16.18
C ASP A 488 -1.70 7.72 15.34
N LYS A 489 -1.27 7.71 14.07
CA LYS A 489 -1.13 8.90 13.23
C LYS A 489 -1.55 8.65 11.78
N CYS A 490 -2.14 9.66 11.14
CA CYS A 490 -2.43 9.71 9.71
C CYS A 490 -2.20 11.13 9.15
N THR A 491 -2.15 11.25 7.82
CA THR A 491 -1.83 12.50 7.11
C THR A 491 -3.07 13.08 6.42
N LEU A 492 -3.36 14.36 6.61
CA LEU A 492 -4.43 15.10 5.94
C LEU A 492 -4.01 15.54 4.51
N GLU A 493 -4.92 16.14 3.75
CA GLU A 493 -4.68 16.56 2.35
C GLU A 493 -3.64 17.69 2.22
N ASP A 494 -3.49 18.50 3.26
CA ASP A 494 -2.49 19.58 3.40
C ASP A 494 -1.11 19.08 3.86
N GLY A 495 -0.97 17.77 4.12
CA GLY A 495 0.25 17.16 4.65
C GLY A 495 0.38 17.18 6.19
N THR A 496 -0.59 17.76 6.90
CA THR A 496 -0.60 17.79 8.37
C THR A 496 -0.77 16.38 8.94
N ILE A 497 0.03 16.03 9.95
CA ILE A 497 -0.05 14.73 10.64
C ILE A 497 -0.94 14.87 11.87
N VAL A 498 -2.05 14.15 11.90
CA VAL A 498 -3.02 14.12 13.02
C VAL A 498 -3.04 12.76 13.70
N SER A 499 -3.52 12.71 14.94
CA SER A 499 -3.65 11.44 15.65
C SER A 499 -4.88 10.67 15.18
N LEU A 500 -4.72 9.39 14.85
CA LEU A 500 -5.80 8.51 14.41
C LEU A 500 -6.75 8.14 15.57
N ASN A 501 -6.31 8.28 16.82
CA ASN A 501 -7.08 7.91 18.00
C ASN A 501 -7.59 9.16 18.74
N PRO A 502 -8.91 9.33 18.96
CA PRO A 502 -10.02 8.44 18.59
C PRO A 502 -10.50 8.59 17.13
N ILE A 503 -10.62 7.47 16.40
CA ILE A 503 -10.90 7.47 14.95
C ILE A 503 -12.27 8.06 14.58
N ASP A 504 -13.28 7.90 15.44
CA ASP A 504 -14.63 8.38 15.17
C ASP A 504 -14.69 9.92 15.06
N SER A 505 -13.82 10.64 15.77
CA SER A 505 -13.74 12.10 15.68
C SER A 505 -13.29 12.57 14.30
N ILE A 506 -12.28 11.89 13.72
CA ILE A 506 -11.76 12.18 12.37
C ILE A 506 -12.81 11.82 11.32
N ILE A 507 -13.50 10.68 11.48
CA ILE A 507 -14.56 10.27 10.55
C ILE A 507 -15.68 11.32 10.51
N GLN A 508 -16.13 11.81 11.66
CA GLN A 508 -17.17 12.84 11.73
C GLN A 508 -16.73 14.16 11.10
N GLN A 509 -15.49 14.61 11.37
CA GLN A 509 -14.93 15.81 10.74
C GLN A 509 -14.90 15.68 9.22
N LEU A 510 -14.31 14.61 8.70
CA LEU A 510 -14.22 14.37 7.27
C LEU A 510 -15.61 14.25 6.62
N GLN A 511 -16.57 13.56 7.25
CA GLN A 511 -17.93 13.47 6.72
C GLN A 511 -18.58 14.84 6.50
N LYS A 512 -18.38 15.78 7.43
CA LYS A 512 -18.92 17.14 7.32
C LYS A 512 -18.23 17.93 6.20
N GLU A 513 -16.90 17.88 6.15
CA GLU A 513 -16.10 18.57 5.14
C GLU A 513 -16.42 18.06 3.72
N CYS A 514 -16.40 16.73 3.51
CA CYS A 514 -16.64 16.13 2.20
C CYS A 514 -18.09 16.31 1.71
N SER A 515 -19.07 16.36 2.63
CA SER A 515 -20.48 16.60 2.27
C SER A 515 -20.77 18.04 1.85
N THR A 516 -19.98 19.01 2.30
CA THR A 516 -20.24 20.43 1.98
C THR A 516 -20.00 20.71 0.50
N TYR A 517 -19.00 20.05 -0.09
CA TYR A 517 -18.66 20.21 -1.51
C TYR A 517 -19.75 19.67 -2.44
N THR A 518 -20.39 18.54 -2.10
CA THR A 518 -21.46 17.96 -2.93
C THR A 518 -22.68 18.88 -2.98
N TYR A 519 -23.12 19.43 -1.84
CA TYR A 519 -24.24 20.38 -1.82
C TYR A 519 -23.94 21.67 -2.61
N LEU A 520 -22.71 22.19 -2.52
CA LEU A 520 -22.29 23.35 -3.31
C LEU A 520 -22.35 23.06 -4.82
N THR A 521 -21.83 21.91 -5.26
CA THR A 521 -21.88 21.51 -6.68
C THR A 521 -23.30 21.34 -7.20
N ILE A 522 -24.20 20.76 -6.39
CA ILE A 522 -25.63 20.60 -6.75
C ILE A 522 -26.31 21.97 -6.83
N ALA A 523 -26.07 22.86 -5.87
CA ALA A 523 -26.66 24.21 -5.88
C ALA A 523 -26.20 25.04 -7.09
N LEU A 524 -24.90 25.00 -7.43
CA LEU A 524 -24.35 25.70 -8.59
C LEU A 524 -24.89 25.13 -9.92
N SER A 525 -25.01 23.80 -10.04
CA SER A 525 -25.54 23.18 -11.25
C SER A 525 -27.03 23.47 -11.44
N ILE A 526 -27.83 23.46 -10.37
CA ILE A 526 -29.24 23.91 -10.42
C ILE A 526 -29.31 25.40 -10.80
N GLY A 527 -28.48 26.24 -10.19
CA GLY A 527 -28.43 27.68 -10.50
C GLY A 527 -28.12 27.95 -11.97
N LEU A 528 -27.15 27.24 -12.56
CA LEU A 528 -26.83 27.35 -13.98
C LEU A 528 -27.99 26.94 -14.88
N VAL A 529 -28.68 25.84 -14.55
CA VAL A 529 -29.85 25.38 -15.32
C VAL A 529 -30.98 26.40 -15.26
N VAL A 530 -31.24 27.00 -14.10
CA VAL A 530 -32.26 28.05 -13.95
C VAL A 530 -31.89 29.29 -14.76
N ILE A 531 -30.63 29.74 -14.71
CA ILE A 531 -30.16 30.89 -15.50
C ILE A 531 -30.30 30.62 -16.99
N LEU A 532 -29.88 29.44 -17.46
CA LEU A 532 -30.03 29.05 -18.87
C LEU A 532 -31.50 28.99 -19.29
N ALA A 533 -32.38 28.45 -18.45
CA ALA A 533 -33.82 28.41 -18.72
C ALA A 533 -34.42 29.82 -18.83
N VAL A 534 -34.06 30.74 -17.92
CA VAL A 534 -34.51 32.14 -17.97
C VAL A 534 -33.98 32.84 -19.22
N LEU A 535 -32.72 32.63 -19.59
CA LEU A 535 -32.13 33.20 -20.81
C LEU A 535 -32.83 32.67 -22.07
N ILE A 536 -33.11 31.36 -22.14
CA ILE A 536 -33.84 30.76 -23.26
C ILE A 536 -35.25 31.34 -23.33
N LEU A 537 -35.98 31.41 -22.22
CA LEU A 537 -37.32 32.01 -22.17
C LEU A 537 -37.30 33.48 -22.61
N ALA A 538 -36.32 34.26 -22.15
CA ALA A 538 -36.14 35.66 -22.55
C ALA A 538 -35.85 35.78 -24.05
N LEU A 539 -35.00 34.92 -24.62
CA LEU A 539 -34.70 34.90 -26.06
C LEU A 539 -35.93 34.48 -26.88
N VAL A 540 -36.64 33.44 -26.48
CA VAL A 540 -37.88 32.99 -27.14
C VAL A 540 -38.93 34.09 -27.11
N TYR A 541 -39.09 34.78 -25.98
CA TYR A 541 -40.02 35.90 -25.87
C TYR A 541 -39.61 37.09 -26.75
N LYS A 542 -38.33 37.49 -26.70
CA LYS A 542 -37.77 38.59 -27.52
C LYS A 542 -37.96 38.34 -29.01
N TYR A 543 -37.77 37.10 -29.47
CA TYR A 543 -37.84 36.73 -30.89
C TYR A 543 -39.16 36.04 -31.29
N ARG A 544 -40.20 36.09 -30.45
CA ARG A 544 -41.46 35.34 -30.65
C ARG A 544 -42.14 35.57 -32.00
N TRP A 545 -42.15 36.80 -32.51
CA TRP A 545 -42.75 37.13 -33.82
C TRP A 545 -41.93 36.58 -34.98
N LYS A 546 -40.60 36.62 -34.86
CA LYS A 546 -39.67 36.03 -35.83
C LYS A 546 -39.82 34.51 -35.88
N LEU A 547 -39.85 33.87 -34.71
CA LEU A 547 -40.03 32.41 -34.60
C LEU A 547 -41.37 31.96 -35.19
N ARG A 548 -42.47 32.68 -34.90
CA ARG A 548 -43.79 32.41 -35.49
C ARG A 548 -43.77 32.56 -37.02
N TYR A 549 -43.22 33.64 -37.54
CA TYR A 549 -43.11 33.86 -38.99
C TYR A 549 -42.30 32.74 -39.68
N MET A 550 -41.12 32.39 -39.16
CA MET A 550 -40.31 31.29 -39.70
C MET A 550 -41.03 29.94 -39.66
N PHE A 551 -41.77 29.66 -38.58
CA PHE A 551 -42.58 28.45 -38.46
C PHE A 551 -43.68 28.38 -39.53
N TYR A 552 -44.44 29.46 -39.73
CA TYR A 552 -45.51 29.49 -40.73
C TYR A 552 -44.99 29.50 -42.17
N LEU A 553 -43.85 30.14 -42.44
CA LEU A 553 -43.19 30.09 -43.75
C LEU A 553 -42.70 28.66 -44.08
N ALA A 554 -42.09 27.97 -43.11
CA ALA A 554 -41.68 26.57 -43.27
C ALA A 554 -42.88 25.64 -43.48
N LYS A 555 -43.96 25.85 -42.72
CA LYS A 555 -45.22 25.11 -42.87
C LYS A 555 -45.87 25.36 -44.24
N SER A 556 -45.88 26.61 -44.71
CA SER A 556 -46.37 26.99 -46.04
C SER A 556 -45.57 26.29 -47.15
N LYS A 557 -44.23 26.30 -47.09
CA LYS A 557 -43.39 25.53 -48.03
C LYS A 557 -43.65 24.02 -48.00
N HIS A 558 -44.04 23.47 -46.85
CA HIS A 558 -44.39 22.06 -46.73
C HIS A 558 -45.76 21.73 -47.34
N TYR A 559 -46.74 22.64 -47.26
CA TYR A 559 -48.05 22.50 -47.92
C TYR A 559 -48.02 22.86 -49.41
N SER A 560 -47.12 23.75 -49.83
CA SER A 560 -46.93 24.17 -51.22
C SER A 560 -45.89 23.28 -51.94
N TYR A 561 -46.19 21.98 -52.07
CA TYR A 561 -45.37 21.04 -52.87
C TYR A 561 -45.81 20.99 -54.35
N LYS A 562 -46.72 21.88 -54.79
CA LYS A 562 -47.13 22.01 -56.21
C LYS A 562 -47.48 23.45 -56.58
N ALA A 563 -46.46 24.28 -56.79
CA ALA A 563 -46.47 25.35 -57.78
C ALA A 563 -45.01 25.74 -58.08
N SER A 564 -44.76 26.02 -59.36
CA SER A 564 -43.48 25.89 -60.02
C SER A 564 -42.54 27.08 -59.80
N THR A 565 -41.27 26.77 -60.06
CA THR A 565 -40.12 27.60 -60.42
C THR A 565 -40.38 28.92 -61.17
N ASP A 566 -39.54 29.88 -60.80
CA ASP A 566 -38.94 30.99 -61.56
C ASP A 566 -39.59 32.38 -61.57
N ASP A 567 -38.70 33.35 -61.33
CA ASP A 567 -38.79 34.81 -61.44
C ASP A 567 -39.94 35.55 -60.76
N GLY A 568 -39.67 36.07 -59.54
CA GLY A 568 -39.94 37.45 -59.10
C GLY A 568 -41.34 38.09 -59.27
N GLU A 569 -42.33 37.37 -59.79
CA GLU A 569 -43.61 37.88 -60.22
C GLU A 569 -44.66 37.52 -59.16
N TYR A 570 -45.11 38.54 -58.44
CA TYR A 570 -46.14 38.41 -57.41
C TYR A 570 -47.47 38.01 -58.06
N THR A 571 -48.19 37.05 -57.47
CA THR A 571 -49.52 36.63 -57.95
C THR A 571 -50.54 37.76 -57.85
N TYR A 572 -50.36 38.64 -56.87
CA TYR A 572 -51.20 39.80 -56.59
C TYR A 572 -50.35 41.08 -56.50
N ASP A 573 -50.92 42.20 -56.92
CA ASP A 573 -50.30 43.52 -56.74
C ASP A 573 -50.40 43.99 -55.29
N ALA A 574 -51.52 43.70 -54.62
CA ALA A 574 -51.64 44.00 -53.20
C ALA A 574 -52.57 43.05 -52.43
N PHE A 575 -52.16 42.68 -51.23
CA PHE A 575 -53.03 42.07 -50.22
C PHE A 575 -53.71 43.18 -49.42
N ILE A 576 -55.05 43.16 -49.38
CA ILE A 576 -55.82 44.13 -48.61
C ILE A 576 -56.14 43.52 -47.24
N SER A 577 -55.55 44.09 -46.20
CA SER A 577 -55.80 43.76 -44.80
C SER A 577 -56.79 44.76 -44.21
N TYR A 578 -57.95 44.29 -43.77
CA TYR A 578 -59.05 45.13 -43.27
C TYR A 578 -59.85 44.38 -42.20
N CYS A 579 -60.62 45.11 -41.40
CA CYS A 579 -61.54 44.51 -40.43
C CYS A 579 -62.87 44.15 -41.11
N ASP A 580 -63.55 43.10 -40.65
CA ASP A 580 -64.85 42.68 -41.22
C ASP A 580 -65.91 43.79 -41.22
N ASP A 581 -65.84 44.74 -40.28
CA ASP A 581 -66.71 45.91 -40.22
C ASP A 581 -66.50 46.87 -41.42
N ASP A 582 -65.27 46.94 -41.93
CA ASP A 582 -64.87 47.77 -43.08
C ASP A 582 -65.10 47.06 -44.43
N ARG A 583 -65.64 45.83 -44.41
CA ARG A 583 -65.86 45.00 -45.59
C ARG A 583 -66.70 45.69 -46.66
N ALA A 584 -67.73 46.44 -46.26
CA ALA A 584 -68.61 47.12 -47.21
C ALA A 584 -67.81 48.14 -48.05
N PHE A 585 -66.91 48.87 -47.42
CA PHE A 585 -66.00 49.81 -48.08
C PHE A 585 -64.99 49.09 -48.98
N VAL A 586 -64.41 47.98 -48.52
CA VAL A 586 -63.45 47.22 -49.34
C VAL A 586 -64.10 46.63 -50.60
N LEU A 587 -65.27 46.01 -50.47
CA LEU A 587 -65.94 45.35 -51.60
C LEU A 587 -66.54 46.34 -52.60
N LYS A 588 -67.02 47.50 -52.15
CA LYS A 588 -67.68 48.48 -53.01
C LYS A 588 -66.70 49.50 -53.57
N ASP A 589 -65.83 50.04 -52.73
CA ASP A 589 -65.00 51.19 -53.08
C ASP A 589 -63.57 50.77 -53.44
N VAL A 590 -62.90 49.97 -52.60
CA VAL A 590 -61.50 49.56 -52.85
C VAL A 590 -61.39 48.69 -54.11
N ILE A 591 -62.25 47.67 -54.25
CA ILE A 591 -62.25 46.80 -55.44
C ILE A 591 -62.62 47.58 -56.70
N ALA A 592 -63.66 48.43 -56.66
CA ALA A 592 -64.09 49.18 -57.84
C ALA A 592 -62.99 50.13 -58.34
N ASN A 593 -62.35 50.87 -57.44
CA ASN A 593 -61.36 51.88 -57.82
C ASN A 593 -59.99 51.29 -58.16
N LEU A 594 -59.57 50.21 -57.49
CA LEU A 594 -58.23 49.64 -57.65
C LEU A 594 -58.18 48.43 -58.60
N GLU A 595 -59.17 47.52 -58.58
CA GLU A 595 -59.21 46.38 -59.51
C GLU A 595 -59.88 46.76 -60.83
N ASN A 596 -61.12 47.23 -60.80
CA ASN A 596 -61.91 47.45 -62.01
C ASN A 596 -61.41 48.65 -62.83
N GLU A 597 -61.19 49.80 -62.15
CA GLU A 597 -60.72 51.03 -62.79
C GLU A 597 -59.19 51.21 -62.72
N GLY A 598 -58.51 50.49 -61.83
CA GLY A 598 -57.06 50.59 -61.60
C GLY A 598 -56.23 49.50 -62.25
N ASN A 599 -56.85 48.41 -62.72
CA ASN A 599 -56.19 47.25 -63.31
C ASN A 599 -55.14 46.58 -62.38
N ALA A 600 -55.26 46.75 -61.06
CA ALA A 600 -54.46 46.03 -60.07
C ALA A 600 -55.14 44.71 -59.68
N LYS A 601 -54.37 43.66 -59.42
CA LYS A 601 -54.91 42.37 -58.94
C LYS A 601 -54.80 42.29 -57.43
N LEU A 602 -55.90 42.37 -56.69
CA LEU A 602 -55.88 42.37 -55.23
C LEU A 602 -56.14 40.96 -54.65
N CYS A 603 -55.49 40.67 -53.52
CA CYS A 603 -55.83 39.54 -52.67
C CYS A 603 -56.72 40.03 -51.53
N VAL A 604 -57.95 39.52 -51.48
CA VAL A 604 -58.98 39.88 -50.48
C VAL A 604 -59.39 38.61 -49.75
N HIS A 605 -59.25 38.58 -48.41
CA HIS A 605 -59.38 37.36 -47.62
C HIS A 605 -60.72 36.63 -47.77
N GLN A 606 -61.83 37.34 -48.03
CA GLN A 606 -63.16 36.73 -48.19
C GLN A 606 -63.34 36.02 -49.54
N ARG A 607 -62.52 36.38 -50.54
CA ARG A 607 -62.62 35.89 -51.92
C ARG A 607 -61.50 34.89 -52.25
N ASP A 608 -60.28 35.21 -51.85
CA ASP A 608 -59.07 34.58 -52.39
C ASP A 608 -58.42 33.58 -51.42
N PHE A 609 -58.86 33.52 -50.16
CA PHE A 609 -58.37 32.52 -49.20
C PHE A 609 -58.95 31.14 -49.53
N LEU A 610 -58.08 30.12 -49.53
CA LEU A 610 -58.47 28.76 -49.87
C LEU A 610 -59.29 28.14 -48.72
N PRO A 611 -60.55 27.70 -48.98
CA PRO A 611 -61.36 27.02 -47.98
C PRO A 611 -60.69 25.72 -47.51
N GLY A 612 -60.65 25.50 -46.20
CA GLY A 612 -60.03 24.31 -45.59
C GLY A 612 -58.54 24.47 -45.25
N GLN A 613 -57.88 25.56 -45.64
CA GLN A 613 -56.55 25.92 -45.11
C GLN A 613 -56.66 26.71 -43.81
N GLU A 614 -55.65 26.59 -42.95
CA GLU A 614 -55.55 27.38 -41.72
C GLU A 614 -55.42 28.87 -42.06
N ILE A 615 -56.22 29.72 -41.43
CA ILE A 615 -56.29 31.15 -41.74
C ILE A 615 -54.92 31.85 -41.66
N THR A 616 -54.04 31.44 -40.74
CA THR A 616 -52.68 31.99 -40.62
C THR A 616 -51.78 31.62 -41.80
N VAL A 617 -51.97 30.45 -42.41
CA VAL A 617 -51.26 30.03 -43.63
C VAL A 617 -51.77 30.81 -44.83
N ASN A 618 -53.10 30.96 -44.96
CA ASN A 618 -53.71 31.80 -45.99
C ASN A 618 -53.20 33.25 -45.91
N ILE A 619 -53.13 33.83 -44.70
CA ILE A 619 -52.58 35.16 -44.45
C ILE A 619 -51.11 35.25 -44.88
N THR A 620 -50.28 34.28 -44.47
CA THR A 620 -48.83 34.30 -44.78
C THR A 620 -48.60 34.19 -46.29
N ASN A 621 -49.37 33.33 -46.98
CA ASN A 621 -49.30 33.19 -48.44
C ASN A 621 -49.80 34.45 -49.14
N ALA A 622 -50.93 35.02 -48.71
CA ALA A 622 -51.46 36.26 -49.28
C ALA A 622 -50.44 37.42 -49.18
N ILE A 623 -49.74 37.55 -48.06
CA ILE A 623 -48.67 38.53 -47.88
C ILE A 623 -47.46 38.21 -48.77
N HIS A 624 -47.04 36.95 -48.85
CA HIS A 624 -45.86 36.55 -49.61
C HIS A 624 -46.06 36.67 -51.14
N ASP A 625 -47.25 36.29 -51.60
CA ASP A 625 -47.66 36.26 -53.00
C ASP A 625 -48.14 37.64 -53.50
N SER A 626 -48.19 38.64 -52.62
CA SER A 626 -48.55 40.02 -52.96
C SER A 626 -47.34 40.95 -52.95
N ARG A 627 -47.28 41.88 -53.92
CA ARG A 627 -46.21 42.89 -54.00
C ARG A 627 -46.26 43.87 -52.83
N LYS A 628 -47.46 44.27 -52.42
CA LYS A 628 -47.73 45.14 -51.26
C LYS A 628 -48.76 44.55 -50.32
N THR A 629 -48.71 44.96 -49.05
CA THR A 629 -49.81 44.77 -48.10
C THR A 629 -50.40 46.14 -47.76
N VAL A 630 -51.64 46.37 -48.15
CA VAL A 630 -52.37 47.61 -47.87
C VAL A 630 -53.26 47.36 -46.66
N CYS A 631 -53.00 48.07 -45.57
CA CYS A 631 -53.79 47.95 -44.34
C CYS A 631 -54.80 49.08 -44.25
N ILE A 632 -56.09 48.74 -44.23
CA ILE A 632 -57.19 49.68 -44.00
C ILE A 632 -57.31 49.89 -42.49
N ILE A 633 -56.85 51.04 -42.01
CA ILE A 633 -56.72 51.34 -40.59
C ILE A 633 -57.95 52.07 -40.06
N THR A 634 -58.58 51.42 -39.08
CA THR A 634 -59.66 51.90 -38.21
C THR A 634 -59.37 51.48 -36.76
N ARG A 635 -60.05 52.04 -35.76
CA ARG A 635 -60.00 51.57 -34.37
C ARG A 635 -60.38 50.09 -34.28
N LYS A 636 -61.32 49.64 -35.13
CA LYS A 636 -61.68 48.23 -35.26
C LYS A 636 -60.57 47.35 -35.81
N PHE A 637 -59.79 47.85 -36.78
CA PHE A 637 -58.55 47.19 -37.21
C PHE A 637 -57.56 47.03 -36.04
N LEU A 638 -57.38 48.07 -35.21
CA LEU A 638 -56.45 48.05 -34.07
C LEU A 638 -56.89 47.08 -32.95
N GLU A 639 -58.20 46.88 -32.77
CA GLU A 639 -58.78 45.93 -31.82
C GLU A 639 -58.75 44.47 -32.32
N SER A 640 -58.71 44.27 -33.64
CA SER A 640 -58.80 42.93 -34.24
C SER A 640 -57.49 42.13 -34.15
N TYR A 641 -57.59 40.95 -33.53
CA TYR A 641 -56.46 40.02 -33.45
C TYR A 641 -55.92 39.61 -34.82
N TYR A 642 -56.80 39.33 -35.79
CA TYR A 642 -56.41 38.87 -37.12
C TYR A 642 -55.77 39.99 -37.94
N CYS A 643 -56.32 41.20 -37.92
CA CYS A 643 -55.75 42.36 -38.60
C CYS A 643 -54.37 42.72 -38.03
N MET A 644 -54.24 42.69 -36.71
CA MET A 644 -52.96 42.94 -36.05
C MET A 644 -51.96 41.80 -36.30
N PHE A 645 -52.42 40.57 -36.47
CA PHE A 645 -51.59 39.42 -36.87
C PHE A 645 -51.08 39.58 -38.31
N GLU A 646 -51.96 39.92 -39.26
CA GLU A 646 -51.63 40.22 -40.66
C GLU A 646 -50.58 41.33 -40.75
N PHE A 647 -50.80 42.45 -40.07
CA PHE A 647 -49.84 43.56 -40.00
C PHE A 647 -48.47 43.11 -39.46
N ASN A 648 -48.46 42.33 -38.36
CA ASN A 648 -47.21 41.84 -37.79
C ASN A 648 -46.49 40.84 -38.70
N MET A 649 -47.20 40.00 -39.45
CA MET A 649 -46.63 39.09 -40.45
C MET A 649 -46.07 39.85 -41.65
N ALA A 650 -46.80 40.83 -42.19
CA ALA A 650 -46.35 41.68 -43.28
C ALA A 650 -45.07 42.44 -42.90
N ARG A 651 -44.96 42.86 -41.64
CA ARG A 651 -43.74 43.50 -41.13
C ARG A 651 -42.56 42.54 -40.99
N MET A 652 -42.81 41.27 -40.64
CA MET A 652 -41.74 40.26 -40.65
C MET A 652 -41.28 39.95 -42.09
N GLU A 653 -42.20 39.81 -43.04
CA GLU A 653 -41.89 39.65 -44.47
C GLU A 653 -41.05 40.82 -45.00
N ASN A 654 -41.45 42.05 -44.69
CA ASN A 654 -40.72 43.27 -45.04
C ASN A 654 -39.24 43.19 -44.58
N ASN A 655 -39.06 42.95 -43.29
CA ASN A 655 -37.74 43.03 -42.65
C ASN A 655 -36.83 41.85 -42.98
N TYR A 656 -37.36 40.65 -43.26
CA TYR A 656 -36.55 39.44 -43.40
C TYR A 656 -36.50 38.85 -44.81
N SER A 657 -37.54 39.04 -45.61
CA SER A 657 -37.62 38.45 -46.97
C SER A 657 -37.46 39.50 -48.06
N ARG A 658 -37.66 40.78 -47.75
CA ARG A 658 -37.63 41.88 -48.73
C ARG A 658 -36.57 42.95 -48.40
N ASP A 659 -35.56 42.63 -47.58
CA ASP A 659 -34.45 43.50 -47.18
C ASP A 659 -34.87 44.90 -46.67
N GLY A 660 -36.02 45.00 -45.99
CA GLY A 660 -36.52 46.27 -45.44
C GLY A 660 -37.17 47.20 -46.46
N ARG A 661 -37.48 46.72 -47.67
CA ARG A 661 -38.25 47.48 -48.67
C ARG A 661 -39.63 47.83 -48.16
N ASN A 662 -40.10 49.03 -48.47
CA ASN A 662 -41.40 49.52 -48.02
C ASN A 662 -42.59 48.78 -48.67
N ILE A 663 -42.96 47.61 -48.12
CA ILE A 663 -44.03 46.76 -48.66
C ILE A 663 -45.40 46.95 -47.98
N ILE A 664 -45.47 47.76 -46.91
CA ILE A 664 -46.71 48.00 -46.16
C ILE A 664 -47.17 49.43 -46.43
N PHE A 665 -48.44 49.59 -46.78
CA PHE A 665 -49.05 50.90 -47.00
C PHE A 665 -50.30 51.04 -46.12
N LEU A 666 -50.39 52.13 -45.34
CA LEU A 666 -51.47 52.36 -44.40
C LEU A 666 -52.53 53.29 -45.00
N VAL A 667 -53.80 52.90 -44.94
CA VAL A 667 -54.92 53.71 -45.42
C VAL A 667 -55.84 54.01 -44.24
N PHE A 668 -55.83 55.24 -43.73
CA PHE A 668 -56.63 55.64 -42.59
C PHE A 668 -58.03 56.08 -43.04
N LEU A 669 -59.07 55.34 -42.66
CA LEU A 669 -60.47 55.71 -42.94
C LEU A 669 -61.06 56.67 -41.91
N GLU A 670 -60.45 56.76 -40.74
CA GLU A 670 -60.83 57.68 -39.69
C GLU A 670 -59.59 58.28 -39.03
N GLN A 671 -59.76 59.42 -38.37
CA GLN A 671 -58.68 60.03 -37.61
C GLN A 671 -58.44 59.28 -36.30
N ILE A 672 -57.22 58.75 -36.16
CA ILE A 672 -56.75 58.01 -34.98
C ILE A 672 -55.61 58.78 -34.33
N GLN A 673 -55.66 58.96 -33.02
CA GLN A 673 -54.59 59.68 -32.33
C GLN A 673 -53.32 58.83 -32.26
N PRO A 674 -52.10 59.41 -32.37
CA PRO A 674 -50.84 58.67 -32.28
C PRO A 674 -50.67 57.82 -31.00
N ARG A 675 -51.35 58.20 -29.90
CA ARG A 675 -51.32 57.45 -28.63
C ARG A 675 -52.10 56.13 -28.68
N GLU A 676 -53.07 56.03 -29.57
CA GLU A 676 -53.88 54.82 -29.77
C GLU A 676 -53.17 53.82 -30.70
N MET A 677 -52.10 54.25 -31.39
CA MET A 677 -51.40 53.44 -32.39
C MET A 677 -50.20 52.69 -31.80
N PRO A 678 -49.95 51.44 -32.23
CA PRO A 678 -48.70 50.75 -31.94
C PRO A 678 -47.50 51.53 -32.48
N LEU A 679 -46.41 51.63 -31.70
CA LEU A 679 -45.14 52.28 -32.09
C LEU A 679 -44.65 51.86 -33.50
N MET A 680 -44.89 50.60 -33.84
CA MET A 680 -44.43 49.98 -35.08
C MET A 680 -45.19 50.50 -36.32
N MET A 681 -46.38 51.08 -36.15
CA MET A 681 -47.12 51.77 -37.22
C MET A 681 -46.66 53.23 -37.38
N LEU A 682 -46.22 53.87 -36.28
CA LEU A 682 -45.66 55.23 -36.35
C LEU A 682 -44.38 55.27 -37.21
N GLU A 683 -43.54 54.23 -37.15
CA GLU A 683 -42.37 54.08 -38.04
C GLU A 683 -42.73 54.09 -39.53
N LEU A 684 -43.91 53.59 -39.91
CA LEU A 684 -44.38 53.60 -41.31
C LEU A 684 -44.93 54.97 -41.72
N ILE A 685 -45.54 55.69 -40.78
CA ILE A 685 -45.99 57.08 -40.98
C ILE A 685 -44.78 57.99 -41.20
N GLU A 686 -43.70 57.83 -40.41
CA GLU A 686 -42.44 58.56 -40.59
C GLU A 686 -41.82 58.31 -41.97
N LYS A 687 -41.97 57.11 -42.52
CA LYS A 687 -41.54 56.73 -43.87
C LYS A 687 -42.49 57.19 -44.98
N GLN A 688 -43.53 57.96 -44.65
CA GLN A 688 -44.58 58.44 -45.56
C GLN A 688 -45.35 57.30 -46.27
N SER A 689 -45.42 56.12 -45.67
CA SER A 689 -46.13 54.95 -46.21
C SER A 689 -47.61 54.95 -45.81
N TYR A 690 -48.29 56.10 -45.93
CA TYR A 690 -49.69 56.20 -45.53
C TYR A 690 -50.49 57.22 -46.35
N ILE A 691 -51.81 57.10 -46.28
CA ILE A 691 -52.76 58.08 -46.77
C ILE A 691 -54.00 58.15 -45.87
N GLU A 692 -54.60 59.33 -45.76
CA GLU A 692 -55.84 59.56 -45.04
C GLU A 692 -57.01 59.70 -46.02
N TYR A 693 -58.17 59.17 -45.66
CA TYR A 693 -59.38 59.27 -46.46
C TYR A 693 -59.86 60.72 -46.54
N PRO A 694 -60.17 61.25 -47.74
CA PRO A 694 -60.51 62.65 -47.94
C PRO A 694 -61.91 63.00 -47.43
N ASN A 695 -62.15 64.28 -47.09
CA ASN A 695 -63.45 64.77 -46.64
C ASN A 695 -64.27 65.46 -47.76
N ASP A 696 -63.75 65.49 -48.99
CA ASP A 696 -64.27 66.21 -50.16
C ASP A 696 -64.15 65.37 -51.46
N GLU A 697 -65.01 65.63 -52.45
CA GLU A 697 -65.08 64.84 -53.70
C GLU A 697 -63.83 64.99 -54.59
N GLU A 698 -63.16 66.15 -54.60
CA GLU A 698 -61.91 66.37 -55.34
C GLU A 698 -60.75 65.56 -54.74
N GLY A 699 -60.69 65.45 -53.42
CA GLY A 699 -59.72 64.61 -52.70
C GLY A 699 -59.83 63.11 -53.04
N ASN A 700 -60.99 62.63 -53.48
CA ASN A 700 -61.22 61.21 -53.79
C ASN A 700 -60.36 60.72 -54.98
N ILE A 701 -60.18 61.56 -56.01
CA ILE A 701 -59.34 61.24 -57.18
C ILE A 701 -57.87 61.10 -56.76
N VAL A 702 -57.38 62.02 -55.93
CA VAL A 702 -55.99 62.04 -55.44
C VAL A 702 -55.74 60.85 -54.49
N PHE A 703 -56.72 60.50 -53.67
CA PHE A 703 -56.66 59.36 -52.74
C PHE A 703 -56.42 58.03 -53.48
N TRP A 704 -57.27 57.70 -54.45
CA TRP A 704 -57.11 56.46 -55.21
C TRP A 704 -55.87 56.46 -56.10
N GLY A 705 -55.49 57.61 -56.67
CA GLY A 705 -54.26 57.74 -57.46
C GLY A 705 -53.00 57.40 -56.66
N LYS A 706 -52.89 57.92 -55.42
CA LYS A 706 -51.76 57.63 -54.53
C LYS A 706 -51.70 56.17 -54.07
N ILE A 707 -52.86 55.54 -53.83
CA ILE A 707 -52.89 54.11 -53.48
C ILE A 707 -52.40 53.26 -54.66
N LYS A 708 -52.84 53.57 -55.90
CA LYS A 708 -52.36 52.89 -57.12
C LYS A 708 -50.85 53.03 -57.29
N GLU A 709 -50.32 54.24 -57.11
CA GLU A 709 -48.87 54.49 -57.16
C GLU A 709 -48.11 53.67 -56.11
N ALA A 710 -48.61 53.66 -54.87
CA ALA A 710 -47.98 52.91 -53.77
C ALA A 710 -47.99 51.38 -53.97
N ILE A 711 -49.01 50.85 -54.67
CA ILE A 711 -49.12 49.42 -55.02
C ILE A 711 -48.05 49.02 -56.05
N HIS A 712 -47.72 49.90 -57.01
CA HIS A 712 -46.78 49.62 -58.09
C HIS A 712 -45.34 50.10 -57.85
N SER A 713 -45.11 50.97 -56.86
CA SER A 713 -43.77 51.38 -56.37
C SER A 713 -43.05 50.25 -55.61
#